data_AF-A0A945BLD5-F1
#
_entry.id   AF-A0A945BLD5-F1
#
_cell.length_a   1.000
_cell.length_b   1.000
_cell.length_c   1.000
_cell.angle_alpha   90.00
_cell.angle_beta   90.00
_cell.angle_gamma   90.00
#
_symmetry.space_group_name_H-M   'P 1'
#
loop_
_entity.id
_entity.type
_entity.pdbx_description
1 polymer ?
#
loop_
_entity_poly.entity_id
_entity_poly.type
_entity_poly.pdbx_seq_one_letter_code
_entity_poly.pdbx_strand_id
1 'polypeptide(L)'
;GVTKQGRPYEGDYYAGLDYSEFLLRPGVAPKAKLYALKIFGDNALGTTNLVLDALEWCADPNADNNFSDRLDVVNLSLGSTLGLEEKHEAEAEVFANLTQLGCVIVSGAGNSNNNNFYLVAAPGVERSVIAVGSAKLVGKTYRMAAHSARGPSAPHSLLKPEIIAPGELIQSARMGTGTGTAWFNGTSLAVPHVAGAAALAMQAHSNWSATEIKALLLNTAKPLLHEDGTVYPETLAGAGFLDVAHAVTATVTAMAEGSDGLTTLSLGALAVAKPWEETRQIRVTNHGDAEAKFDLFVEETVTETGFGIELPVKKITVAAQSHELVPVRFHADPAQFDRTGDPLTPAKLNDRARSWVYEVSGKIVLANDTEKLRVPYHALVRAAATKHTTESRIALPNRNLVSLELSLEGDSAHPKPLVSVFELAGVSPRNNLLTDAADISADVLAFGVASDYPQSGSVAETTVYFAIANAGPWTNPHSFLYDPHLQIDTNFDGWIDHELASCSNGGFIKDDLTVSGYADDVFLSILIRVPRAERGLADVGYLNVFPPDEFDTVPFNNSVMVLPIPARMLGLDEEKTDFDFRVLTLGAEQYGYPEIDRTELIRYDVTKPVVHSAFGINGTVMYDANEPIKIAVDRGLAKREGRRPAVLLLHHMNTDDHKLDIVQLDLDADDADADGASDDDELAAGTDPADPDSVFAILPASRKTALGPEIRWHSVAGKSYQVQRAASLGQAFETLPGLLPATPPLNVFIDKTAPKEGELFYRILKP
;
A
#
# COMPACT_ATOMS: atom_id res chain seq x y z
N GLY A 1 39.81 9.50 17.41
CA GLY A 1 40.51 8.24 17.06
C GLY A 1 41.45 7.83 18.18
N VAL A 2 41.91 6.57 18.17
CA VAL A 2 42.87 6.02 19.16
C VAL A 2 44.19 5.77 18.45
N THR A 3 45.29 6.32 18.98
CA THR A 3 46.64 6.12 18.42
C THR A 3 47.15 4.71 18.73
N LYS A 4 48.20 4.26 18.04
CA LYS A 4 48.90 3.00 18.35
C LYS A 4 49.42 2.91 19.79
N GLN A 5 49.56 4.06 20.47
CA GLN A 5 49.96 4.15 21.87
C GLN A 5 48.79 3.93 22.84
N GLY A 6 47.59 3.65 22.32
CA GLY A 6 46.39 3.39 23.10
C GLY A 6 45.76 4.64 23.72
N ARG A 7 46.05 5.83 23.19
CA ARG A 7 45.53 7.10 23.70
C ARG A 7 44.60 7.77 22.68
N PRO A 8 43.58 8.52 23.13
CA PRO A 8 42.82 9.40 22.24
C PRO A 8 43.77 10.38 21.53
N TYR A 9 43.54 10.60 20.23
CA TYR A 9 44.24 11.66 19.50
C TYR A 9 43.57 13.01 19.78
N GLU A 10 44.33 13.95 20.35
CA GLU A 10 43.87 15.27 20.78
C GLU A 10 44.15 16.40 19.77
N GLY A 11 44.86 16.10 18.68
CA GLY A 11 45.19 17.07 17.64
C GLY A 11 44.03 17.35 16.68
N ASP A 12 44.31 18.16 15.67
CA ASP A 12 43.37 18.48 14.60
C ASP A 12 43.28 17.36 13.56
N TYR A 13 42.07 17.17 13.03
CA TYR A 13 41.80 16.22 11.95
C TYR A 13 41.74 16.97 10.62
N TYR A 14 42.57 16.58 9.65
CA TYR A 14 42.68 17.23 8.36
C TYR A 14 43.12 16.25 7.26
N ALA A 15 42.95 16.65 6.00
CA ALA A 15 43.41 15.87 4.85
C ALA A 15 44.94 15.74 4.86
N GLY A 16 45.46 14.51 4.84
CA GLY A 16 46.90 14.25 4.91
C GLY A 16 47.44 13.96 6.31
N LEU A 17 46.60 13.95 7.35
CA LEU A 17 46.96 13.37 8.65
C LEU A 17 47.37 11.89 8.45
N ASP A 18 48.47 11.46 9.06
CA ASP A 18 48.96 10.09 8.97
C ASP A 18 48.07 9.13 9.79
N TYR A 19 47.02 8.62 9.15
CA TYR A 19 46.11 7.65 9.75
C TYR A 19 46.74 6.27 9.97
N SER A 20 47.97 6.03 9.50
CA SER A 20 48.68 4.78 9.78
C SER A 20 49.08 4.67 11.25
N GLU A 21 49.19 5.79 11.98
CA GLU A 21 49.51 5.84 13.41
C GLU A 21 48.32 5.60 14.35
N PHE A 22 47.14 5.31 13.77
CA PHE A 22 45.92 5.04 14.52
C PHE A 22 45.69 3.53 14.66
N LEU A 23 45.46 3.09 15.90
CA LEU A 23 44.89 1.78 16.18
C LEU A 23 43.42 1.73 15.79
N LEU A 24 42.71 2.85 16.00
CA LEU A 24 41.33 3.06 15.58
C LEU A 24 41.20 4.46 14.99
N ARG A 25 40.76 4.55 13.74
CA ARG A 25 40.54 5.83 13.05
C ARG A 25 39.43 6.65 13.73
N PRO A 26 39.42 7.99 13.59
CA PRO A 26 38.31 8.80 14.09
C PRO A 26 36.97 8.43 13.44
N GLY A 27 35.87 8.70 14.15
CA GLY A 27 34.56 8.82 13.52
C GLY A 27 34.44 10.10 12.68
N VAL A 28 33.27 10.30 12.05
CA VAL A 28 33.05 11.41 11.11
C VAL A 28 33.16 12.79 11.78
N ALA A 29 32.57 12.98 12.97
CA ALA A 29 32.66 14.21 13.77
C ALA A 29 33.46 13.98 15.08
N PRO A 30 34.80 13.87 15.02
CA PRO A 30 35.60 13.37 16.14
C PRO A 30 35.73 14.31 17.35
N LYS A 31 35.33 15.59 17.21
CA LYS A 31 35.35 16.59 18.29
C LYS A 31 33.95 16.88 18.87
N ALA A 32 32.90 16.21 18.38
CA ALA A 32 31.56 16.35 18.93
C ALA A 32 31.50 15.80 20.37
N LYS A 33 30.67 16.42 21.22
CA LYS A 33 30.34 15.86 22.54
C LYS A 33 29.39 14.68 22.34
N LEU A 34 29.53 13.65 23.17
CA LEU A 34 28.68 12.46 23.13
C LEU A 34 27.90 12.34 24.44
N TYR A 35 26.60 12.17 24.33
CA TYR A 35 25.70 11.80 25.43
C TYR A 35 25.18 10.39 25.15
N ALA A 36 25.40 9.47 26.08
CA ALA A 36 25.03 8.07 25.93
C ALA A 36 23.81 7.76 26.81
N LEU A 37 22.65 7.59 26.17
CA LEU A 37 21.41 7.22 26.83
C LEU A 37 21.19 5.70 26.68
N LYS A 38 21.28 4.97 27.79
CA LYS A 38 21.09 3.50 27.79
C LYS A 38 19.60 3.18 27.93
N ILE A 39 18.94 2.92 26.80
CA ILE A 39 17.51 2.56 26.74
C ILE A 39 17.24 1.04 26.69
N PHE A 40 18.25 0.24 26.32
CA PHE A 40 18.18 -1.22 26.35
C PHE A 40 19.04 -1.80 27.47
N GLY A 41 18.54 -2.87 28.09
CA GLY A 41 19.23 -3.62 29.13
C GLY A 41 20.39 -4.47 28.59
N ASP A 42 20.98 -5.27 29.47
CA ASP A 42 22.06 -6.17 29.09
C ASP A 42 21.54 -7.27 28.13
N ASN A 43 22.36 -7.68 27.16
CA ASN A 43 22.01 -8.58 26.04
C ASN A 43 21.02 -8.02 25.01
N ALA A 44 20.89 -6.69 24.90
CA ALA A 44 19.91 -6.05 24.02
C ALA A 44 18.45 -6.46 24.32
N LEU A 45 18.20 -7.00 25.52
CA LEU A 45 16.87 -7.23 26.04
C LEU A 45 16.38 -5.93 26.68
N GLY A 46 15.27 -5.40 26.17
CA GLY A 46 14.63 -4.20 26.72
C GLY A 46 13.37 -3.86 25.93
N THR A 47 12.62 -2.90 26.45
CA THR A 47 11.37 -2.42 25.85
C THR A 47 11.62 -1.05 25.21
N THR A 48 10.91 -0.73 24.13
CA THR A 48 10.91 0.61 23.52
C THR A 48 10.35 1.70 24.45
N ASN A 49 9.75 1.34 25.59
CA ASN A 49 9.14 2.29 26.54
C ASN A 49 10.08 3.40 27.04
N LEU A 50 11.41 3.23 27.01
CA LEU A 50 12.36 4.27 27.42
C LEU A 50 12.83 5.15 26.24
N VAL A 51 12.43 4.85 25.01
CA VAL A 51 12.78 5.64 23.83
C VAL A 51 12.17 7.03 23.95
N LEU A 52 10.89 7.13 24.31
CA LEU A 52 10.20 8.41 24.54
C LEU A 52 10.91 9.24 25.63
N ASP A 53 11.14 8.68 26.81
CA ASP A 53 11.86 9.36 27.90
C ASP A 53 13.24 9.87 27.47
N ALA A 54 13.97 9.07 26.67
CA ALA A 54 15.28 9.47 26.15
C ALA A 54 15.19 10.60 25.13
N LEU A 55 14.16 10.60 24.27
CA LEU A 55 13.92 11.66 23.29
C LEU A 55 13.49 12.96 23.98
N GLU A 56 12.66 12.89 25.01
CA GLU A 56 12.31 14.04 25.86
C GLU A 56 13.57 14.61 26.54
N TRP A 57 14.44 13.75 27.10
CA TRP A 57 15.72 14.19 27.65
C TRP A 57 16.61 14.86 26.59
N CYS A 58 16.53 14.43 25.32
CA CYS A 58 17.29 15.09 24.25
C CYS A 58 16.77 16.49 23.94
N ALA A 59 15.48 16.77 24.18
CA ALA A 59 14.89 18.10 24.01
C ALA A 59 15.33 19.06 25.11
N ASP A 60 15.42 18.59 26.36
CA ASP A 60 15.81 19.38 27.53
C ASP A 60 16.68 18.54 28.48
N PRO A 61 18.00 18.43 28.23
CA PRO A 61 18.91 17.60 29.01
C PRO A 61 19.01 17.97 30.51
N ASN A 62 18.67 19.21 30.85
CA ASN A 62 18.83 19.76 32.20
C ASN A 62 17.49 19.96 32.95
N ALA A 63 16.36 19.80 32.26
CA ALA A 63 14.99 19.91 32.76
C ALA A 63 14.60 21.31 33.28
N ASP A 64 15.09 22.39 32.64
CA ASP A 64 14.77 23.78 32.98
C ASP A 64 13.69 24.44 32.10
N ASN A 65 13.13 23.70 31.13
CA ASN A 65 12.23 24.16 30.06
C ASN A 65 12.86 25.18 29.09
N ASN A 66 14.18 25.22 28.98
CA ASN A 66 14.90 26.01 27.99
C ASN A 66 15.58 25.10 26.95
N PHE A 67 14.85 24.81 25.87
CA PHE A 67 15.29 23.93 24.78
C PHE A 67 16.50 24.41 23.95
N SER A 68 17.14 25.52 24.32
CA SER A 68 18.37 26.00 23.66
C SER A 68 19.57 25.08 23.86
N ASP A 69 19.53 24.19 24.86
CA ASP A 69 20.58 23.22 25.17
C ASP A 69 20.24 21.79 24.74
N ARG A 70 19.14 21.60 23.99
CA ARG A 70 18.79 20.35 23.32
C ARG A 70 19.97 19.75 22.58
N LEU A 71 19.95 18.45 22.35
CA LEU A 71 20.94 17.80 21.50
C LEU A 71 20.79 18.23 20.03
N ASP A 72 21.93 18.37 19.34
CA ASP A 72 21.96 18.75 17.92
C ASP A 72 21.61 17.57 16.98
N VAL A 73 22.07 16.36 17.33
CA VAL A 73 21.88 15.16 16.51
C VAL A 73 21.57 13.96 17.41
N VAL A 74 20.54 13.19 17.06
CA VAL A 74 20.16 11.95 17.73
C VAL A 74 20.41 10.76 16.79
N ASN A 75 21.27 9.84 17.21
CA ASN A 75 21.59 8.59 16.51
C ASN A 75 20.77 7.44 17.10
N LEU A 76 19.84 6.88 16.32
CA LEU A 76 18.99 5.75 16.71
C LEU A 76 19.36 4.49 15.92
N SER A 77 20.27 3.70 16.46
CA SER A 77 20.65 2.40 15.87
C SER A 77 19.75 1.26 16.39
N LEU A 78 18.43 1.44 16.32
CA LEU A 78 17.37 0.52 16.78
C LEU A 78 16.26 0.41 15.73
N GLY A 79 15.42 -0.62 15.82
CA GLY A 79 14.16 -0.64 15.07
C GLY A 79 13.44 -1.98 14.99
N SER A 80 12.24 -1.95 14.43
CA SER A 80 11.37 -3.09 14.12
C SER A 80 11.13 -3.18 12.62
N THR A 81 11.44 -4.33 12.01
CA THR A 81 11.21 -4.61 10.58
C THR A 81 9.73 -4.44 10.20
N LEU A 82 9.44 -4.08 8.93
CA LEU A 82 8.08 -3.76 8.46
C LEU A 82 7.48 -2.61 9.29
N GLY A 83 8.21 -1.50 9.41
CA GLY A 83 7.78 -0.36 10.21
C GLY A 83 6.51 0.29 9.68
N LEU A 84 5.65 0.74 10.60
CA LEU A 84 4.42 1.47 10.30
C LEU A 84 4.52 2.89 10.88
N GLU A 85 4.34 3.91 10.04
CA GLU A 85 4.40 5.32 10.43
C GLU A 85 3.27 5.71 11.42
N GLU A 86 2.03 5.27 11.19
CA GLU A 86 0.86 5.84 11.87
C GLU A 86 0.59 5.31 13.29
N LYS A 87 1.06 4.10 13.63
CA LYS A 87 0.85 3.54 14.98
C LYS A 87 1.85 4.06 16.03
N HIS A 88 2.68 5.03 15.66
CA HIS A 88 3.63 5.73 16.50
C HIS A 88 3.15 7.14 16.87
N GLU A 89 1.84 7.44 16.98
CA GLU A 89 1.37 8.84 17.17
C GLU A 89 2.19 9.64 18.19
N ALA A 90 2.53 9.05 19.35
CA ALA A 90 3.40 9.68 20.34
C ALA A 90 4.88 9.78 19.89
N GLU A 91 5.51 8.71 19.41
CA GLU A 91 6.91 8.77 18.95
C GLU A 91 7.09 9.64 17.71
N ALA A 92 6.22 9.50 16.70
CA ALA A 92 6.17 10.28 15.47
C ALA A 92 6.02 11.77 15.77
N GLU A 93 5.09 12.15 16.67
CA GLU A 93 4.95 13.53 17.13
C GLU A 93 6.22 14.02 17.83
N VAL A 94 6.84 13.21 18.69
CA VAL A 94 8.11 13.57 19.35
C VAL A 94 9.25 13.74 18.34
N PHE A 95 9.36 12.90 17.32
CA PHE A 95 10.37 13.04 16.28
C PHE A 95 10.16 14.32 15.46
N ALA A 96 8.92 14.63 15.10
CA ALA A 96 8.56 15.87 14.41
C ALA A 96 8.91 17.09 15.27
N ASN A 97 8.51 17.10 16.54
CA ASN A 97 8.76 18.20 17.47
C ASN A 97 10.26 18.42 17.74
N LEU A 98 11.03 17.35 17.96
CA LEU A 98 12.50 17.44 18.11
C LEU A 98 13.16 17.99 16.85
N THR A 99 12.70 17.57 15.68
CA THR A 99 13.20 18.09 14.39
C THR A 99 12.88 19.57 14.26
N GLN A 100 11.68 19.99 14.65
CA GLN A 100 11.25 21.39 14.65
C GLN A 100 12.05 22.27 15.62
N LEU A 101 12.46 21.72 16.77
CA LEU A 101 13.39 22.39 17.69
C LEU A 101 14.78 22.56 17.07
N GLY A 102 15.13 21.78 16.04
CA GLY A 102 16.40 21.86 15.31
C GLY A 102 17.34 20.69 15.58
N CYS A 103 16.82 19.56 16.08
CA CYS A 103 17.57 18.32 16.22
C CYS A 103 17.52 17.48 14.95
N VAL A 104 18.64 16.99 14.43
CA VAL A 104 18.66 16.03 13.32
C VAL A 104 18.58 14.61 13.84
N ILE A 105 17.54 13.87 13.45
CA ILE A 105 17.31 12.49 13.90
C ILE A 105 17.69 11.53 12.78
N VAL A 106 18.51 10.54 13.10
CA VAL A 106 19.03 9.56 12.13
C VAL A 106 18.77 8.16 12.64
N SER A 107 18.14 7.32 11.80
CA SER A 107 17.82 5.94 12.13
C SER A 107 18.25 4.97 11.02
N GLY A 108 18.46 3.70 11.39
CA GLY A 108 18.81 2.66 10.44
C GLY A 108 17.58 2.20 9.66
N ALA A 109 17.74 1.95 8.37
CA ALA A 109 16.65 1.42 7.55
C ALA A 109 16.24 0.00 7.95
N GLY A 110 17.13 -0.78 8.60
CA GLY A 110 16.90 -2.18 8.94
C GLY A 110 17.92 -3.12 8.29
N ASN A 111 17.96 -4.37 8.74
CA ASN A 111 18.97 -5.37 8.36
C ASN A 111 18.37 -6.65 7.74
N SER A 112 17.15 -6.56 7.19
CA SER A 112 16.39 -7.72 6.71
C SER A 112 16.95 -8.25 5.40
N ASN A 113 16.71 -7.56 4.28
CA ASN A 113 17.35 -7.77 3.00
C ASN A 113 17.02 -6.61 2.03
N ASN A 114 17.67 -6.60 0.87
CA ASN A 114 17.44 -5.61 -0.18
C ASN A 114 16.67 -6.16 -1.41
N ASN A 115 16.07 -7.34 -1.31
CA ASN A 115 15.33 -7.96 -2.42
C ASN A 115 13.82 -7.71 -2.32
N ASN A 116 13.28 -7.66 -1.10
CA ASN A 116 11.84 -7.57 -0.89
C ASN A 116 11.39 -6.13 -0.59
N PHE A 117 10.15 -5.80 -0.94
CA PHE A 117 9.60 -4.47 -0.73
C PHE A 117 9.12 -4.25 0.71
N TYR A 118 8.99 -2.98 1.12
CA TYR A 118 8.43 -2.57 2.41
C TYR A 118 9.19 -3.02 3.66
N LEU A 119 10.48 -3.34 3.56
CA LEU A 119 11.27 -3.85 4.67
C LEU A 119 11.86 -2.77 5.60
N VAL A 120 11.66 -1.49 5.30
CA VAL A 120 12.18 -0.39 6.13
C VAL A 120 11.60 -0.49 7.54
N ALA A 121 12.48 -0.42 8.53
CA ALA A 121 12.13 -0.54 9.93
C ALA A 121 11.63 0.78 10.53
N ALA A 122 10.76 0.71 11.53
CA ALA A 122 10.47 1.85 12.41
C ALA A 122 11.64 2.06 13.39
N PRO A 123 12.02 3.31 13.74
CA PRO A 123 11.41 4.59 13.35
C PRO A 123 11.98 5.16 12.03
N GLY A 124 12.68 4.38 11.22
CA GLY A 124 13.20 4.85 9.92
C GLY A 124 12.09 5.25 8.93
N VAL A 125 10.89 4.72 9.09
CA VAL A 125 9.71 5.07 8.27
C VAL A 125 9.23 6.50 8.47
N GLU A 126 9.53 7.13 9.61
CA GLU A 126 9.06 8.46 10.00
C GLU A 126 9.54 9.56 9.05
N ARG A 127 8.66 10.50 8.70
CA ARG A 127 8.94 11.58 7.72
C ARG A 127 10.10 12.48 8.14
N SER A 128 10.19 12.82 9.42
CA SER A 128 11.21 13.72 9.97
C SER A 128 12.57 13.05 10.21
N VAL A 129 12.58 11.73 10.38
CA VAL A 129 13.81 10.93 10.62
C VAL A 129 14.55 10.68 9.30
N ILE A 130 15.88 10.72 9.32
CA ILE A 130 16.72 10.30 8.18
C ILE A 130 16.93 8.79 8.25
N ALA A 131 16.34 8.05 7.31
CA ALA A 131 16.56 6.61 7.21
C ALA A 131 17.85 6.28 6.43
N VAL A 132 18.72 5.48 7.04
CA VAL A 132 20.05 5.16 6.50
C VAL A 132 20.16 3.70 6.11
N GLY A 133 20.35 3.44 4.82
CA GLY A 133 20.74 2.13 4.31
C GLY A 133 22.25 1.89 4.38
N SER A 134 22.65 0.64 4.19
CA SER A 134 24.02 0.15 4.41
C SER A 134 24.73 -0.15 3.10
N ALA A 135 25.97 0.35 2.98
CA ALA A 135 26.89 -0.03 1.92
C ALA A 135 28.07 -0.86 2.44
N LYS A 136 28.60 -1.70 1.55
CA LYS A 136 29.83 -2.45 1.72
C LYS A 136 30.90 -1.99 0.72
N LEU A 137 32.16 -2.02 1.13
CA LEU A 137 33.28 -1.71 0.25
C LEU A 137 33.65 -2.94 -0.59
N VAL A 138 33.53 -2.84 -1.91
CA VAL A 138 33.95 -3.88 -2.87
C VAL A 138 35.14 -3.36 -3.67
N GLY A 139 36.34 -3.85 -3.36
CA GLY A 139 37.59 -3.33 -3.92
C GLY A 139 37.86 -1.89 -3.48
N LYS A 140 37.54 -0.92 -4.35
CA LYS A 140 37.69 0.52 -4.08
C LYS A 140 36.37 1.30 -4.17
N THR A 141 35.26 0.61 -4.39
CA THR A 141 33.95 1.21 -4.65
C THR A 141 32.95 0.71 -3.62
N TYR A 142 32.17 1.61 -3.04
CA TYR A 142 31.05 1.22 -2.20
C TYR A 142 29.89 0.72 -3.05
N ARG A 143 29.23 -0.35 -2.59
CA ARG A 143 28.05 -0.96 -3.22
C ARG A 143 27.03 -1.29 -2.13
N MET A 144 25.79 -1.50 -2.53
CA MET A 144 24.72 -1.87 -1.59
C MET A 144 25.10 -3.14 -0.80
N ALA A 145 24.86 -3.11 0.50
CA ALA A 145 24.98 -4.30 1.34
C ALA A 145 23.69 -5.14 1.22
N ALA A 146 23.82 -6.46 1.10
CA ALA A 146 22.67 -7.35 0.86
C ALA A 146 21.65 -7.35 2.01
N HIS A 147 22.09 -6.99 3.22
CA HIS A 147 21.21 -6.89 4.39
C HIS A 147 20.47 -5.55 4.48
N SER A 148 20.84 -4.53 3.68
CA SER A 148 20.23 -3.21 3.78
C SER A 148 18.74 -3.28 3.43
N ALA A 149 17.86 -2.97 4.37
CA ALA A 149 16.42 -2.96 4.11
C ALA A 149 16.05 -2.02 2.95
N ARG A 150 15.15 -2.50 2.09
CA ARG A 150 14.57 -1.76 0.97
C ARG A 150 13.20 -1.21 1.34
N GLY A 151 12.87 -0.03 0.85
CA GLY A 151 11.52 0.52 0.96
C GLY A 151 10.56 0.08 -0.14
N PRO A 152 9.52 0.89 -0.42
CA PRO A 152 9.18 2.14 0.27
C PRO A 152 8.72 1.91 1.73
N SER A 153 8.40 2.96 2.49
CA SER A 153 7.82 2.81 3.83
C SER A 153 6.34 2.47 3.80
N ALA A 154 5.85 1.81 4.85
CA ALA A 154 4.43 1.57 5.09
C ALA A 154 3.84 2.61 6.06
N PRO A 155 2.54 2.96 5.98
CA PRO A 155 1.58 2.47 4.99
C PRO A 155 1.51 3.29 3.69
N HIS A 156 2.11 4.48 3.65
CA HIS A 156 1.88 5.45 2.57
C HIS A 156 2.78 5.30 1.33
N SER A 157 3.62 4.26 1.27
CA SER A 157 4.57 4.04 0.17
C SER A 157 5.54 5.22 -0.06
N LEU A 158 6.02 5.86 1.02
CA LEU A 158 6.94 6.99 0.92
C LEU A 158 8.37 6.53 0.63
N LEU A 159 9.19 7.42 0.08
CA LEU A 159 10.56 7.09 -0.26
C LEU A 159 11.41 6.89 1.00
N LYS A 160 11.79 5.64 1.23
CA LYS A 160 12.78 5.20 2.22
C LYS A 160 13.60 4.03 1.65
N PRO A 161 14.84 3.80 2.10
CA PRO A 161 15.67 4.72 2.89
C PRO A 161 15.97 6.01 2.13
N GLU A 162 16.49 7.01 2.82
CA GLU A 162 16.75 8.32 2.22
C GLU A 162 18.20 8.52 1.81
N ILE A 163 19.13 7.78 2.41
CA ILE A 163 20.57 7.90 2.10
C ILE A 163 21.30 6.61 2.45
N ILE A 164 22.43 6.37 1.80
CA ILE A 164 23.32 5.23 2.05
C ILE A 164 24.64 5.69 2.64
N ALA A 165 25.12 4.95 3.64
CA ALA A 165 26.44 5.15 4.22
C ALA A 165 27.15 3.81 4.50
N PRO A 166 28.48 3.81 4.76
CA PRO A 166 29.22 2.59 5.09
C PRO A 166 28.64 1.89 6.33
N GLY A 167 28.21 0.64 6.18
CA GLY A 167 27.63 -0.16 7.26
C GLY A 167 28.11 -1.61 7.34
N GLU A 168 28.86 -2.10 6.36
CA GLU A 168 29.45 -3.44 6.37
C GLU A 168 30.97 -3.39 6.52
N LEU A 169 31.52 -4.32 7.30
CA LEU A 169 32.94 -4.41 7.64
C LEU A 169 33.45 -3.08 8.22
N ILE A 170 32.74 -2.56 9.22
CA ILE A 170 33.12 -1.32 9.90
C ILE A 170 33.89 -1.65 11.17
N GLN A 171 35.12 -1.16 11.28
CA GLN A 171 35.94 -1.28 12.49
C GLN A 171 35.57 -0.16 13.47
N SER A 172 35.20 -0.52 14.69
CA SER A 172 34.87 0.44 15.76
C SER A 172 35.44 0.01 17.12
N ALA A 173 35.27 0.85 18.14
CA ALA A 173 35.71 0.58 19.51
C ALA A 173 34.95 -0.62 20.10
N ARG A 174 35.67 -1.54 20.78
CA ARG A 174 35.06 -2.72 21.41
C ARG A 174 34.83 -2.47 22.90
N MET A 175 33.57 -2.57 23.32
CA MET A 175 33.15 -2.44 24.71
C MET A 175 33.99 -3.29 25.66
N GLY A 176 34.38 -2.71 26.81
CA GLY A 176 35.08 -3.41 27.89
C GLY A 176 36.57 -3.69 27.66
N THR A 177 37.14 -3.29 26.52
CA THR A 177 38.54 -3.62 26.16
C THR A 177 39.54 -2.47 26.34
N GLY A 178 39.07 -1.28 26.73
CA GLY A 178 39.87 -0.07 26.84
C GLY A 178 40.25 0.52 25.47
N THR A 179 41.10 -0.16 24.72
CA THR A 179 41.64 0.29 23.42
C THR A 179 41.38 -0.68 22.28
N GLY A 180 40.76 -1.82 22.55
CA GLY A 180 40.47 -2.84 21.56
C GLY A 180 39.43 -2.40 20.53
N THR A 181 39.49 -3.03 19.36
CA THR A 181 38.56 -2.80 18.25
C THR A 181 37.79 -4.07 17.90
N ALA A 182 36.67 -3.90 17.21
CA ALA A 182 35.86 -4.97 16.66
C ALA A 182 35.28 -4.56 15.30
N TRP A 183 34.96 -5.56 14.49
CA TRP A 183 34.33 -5.38 13.19
C TRP A 183 32.86 -5.75 13.30
N PHE A 184 31.99 -4.89 12.78
CA PHE A 184 30.55 -5.09 12.80
C PHE A 184 29.94 -4.77 11.44
N ASN A 185 28.74 -5.30 11.24
CA ASN A 185 27.92 -5.11 10.06
C ASN A 185 26.52 -4.63 10.48
N GLY A 186 25.89 -3.83 9.64
CA GLY A 186 24.49 -3.43 9.78
C GLY A 186 24.27 -1.95 9.47
N THR A 187 23.03 -1.59 9.15
CA THR A 187 22.58 -0.20 9.07
C THR A 187 22.87 0.55 10.37
N SER A 188 22.83 -0.12 11.53
CA SER A 188 23.28 0.41 12.82
C SER A 188 24.69 1.04 12.82
N LEU A 189 25.58 0.64 11.89
CA LEU A 189 26.92 1.19 11.69
C LEU A 189 26.96 2.27 10.59
N ALA A 190 25.98 2.30 9.71
CA ALA A 190 25.78 3.36 8.73
C ALA A 190 25.18 4.63 9.36
N VAL A 191 24.22 4.49 10.29
CA VAL A 191 23.61 5.61 11.05
C VAL A 191 24.66 6.58 11.62
N PRO A 192 25.70 6.15 12.38
CA PRO A 192 26.65 7.08 12.97
C PRO A 192 27.52 7.82 11.95
N HIS A 193 27.67 7.32 10.72
CA HIS A 193 28.33 8.07 9.65
C HIS A 193 27.49 9.27 9.22
N VAL A 194 26.18 9.07 9.04
CA VAL A 194 25.24 10.14 8.66
C VAL A 194 25.02 11.10 9.83
N ALA A 195 24.90 10.61 11.06
CA ALA A 195 24.79 11.46 12.25
C ALA A 195 26.04 12.36 12.42
N GLY A 196 27.24 11.81 12.22
CA GLY A 196 28.46 12.62 12.23
C GLY A 196 28.53 13.61 11.06
N ALA A 197 28.01 13.26 9.88
CA ALA A 197 27.91 14.18 8.76
C ALA A 197 26.91 15.32 9.03
N ALA A 198 25.78 15.03 9.66
CA ALA A 198 24.83 16.04 10.13
C ALA A 198 25.48 17.00 11.12
N ALA A 199 26.24 16.50 12.10
CA ALA A 199 26.96 17.34 13.06
C ALA A 199 27.98 18.27 12.38
N LEU A 200 28.73 17.78 11.38
CA LEU A 200 29.65 18.61 10.60
C LEU A 200 28.92 19.63 9.73
N ALA A 201 27.80 19.24 9.11
CA ALA A 201 26.97 20.15 8.32
C ALA A 201 26.37 21.27 9.19
N MET A 202 25.86 20.93 10.39
CA MET A 202 25.39 21.92 11.36
C MET A 202 26.50 22.84 11.84
N GLN A 203 27.73 22.32 12.04
CA GLN A 203 28.87 23.15 12.38
C GLN A 203 29.20 24.16 11.27
N ALA A 204 29.12 23.74 10.01
CA ALA A 204 29.37 24.60 8.85
C ALA A 204 28.24 25.62 8.63
N HIS A 205 27.00 25.23 8.95
CA HIS A 205 25.77 25.94 8.64
C HIS A 205 24.91 26.16 9.90
N SER A 206 25.47 26.86 10.90
CA SER A 206 24.92 26.94 12.26
C SER A 206 23.51 27.52 12.40
N ASN A 207 23.00 28.15 11.34
CA ASN A 207 21.72 28.85 11.34
C ASN A 207 20.63 28.09 10.58
N TRP A 208 20.96 26.93 9.99
CA TRP A 208 20.01 26.15 9.20
C TRP A 208 19.18 25.24 10.11
N SER A 209 17.92 25.04 9.73
CA SER A 209 17.02 24.11 10.40
C SER A 209 17.47 22.65 10.20
N ALA A 210 17.02 21.75 11.08
CA ALA A 210 17.29 20.33 10.94
C ALA A 210 16.78 19.75 9.60
N THR A 211 15.62 20.22 9.12
CA THR A 211 15.07 19.84 7.81
C THR A 211 15.95 20.31 6.65
N GLU A 212 16.54 21.51 6.74
CA GLU A 212 17.51 21.98 5.73
C GLU A 212 18.80 21.17 5.75
N ILE A 213 19.30 20.78 6.94
CA ILE A 213 20.46 19.89 7.05
C ILE A 213 20.14 18.51 6.48
N LYS A 214 18.96 17.96 6.75
CA LYS A 214 18.47 16.72 6.13
C LYS A 214 18.45 16.86 4.61
N ALA A 215 17.82 17.89 4.07
CA ALA A 215 17.77 18.13 2.63
C ALA A 215 19.17 18.24 2.02
N LEU A 216 20.08 18.98 2.67
CA LEU A 216 21.47 19.15 2.22
C LEU A 216 22.23 17.83 2.09
N LEU A 217 22.11 16.94 3.08
CA LEU A 217 22.75 15.63 3.06
C LEU A 217 22.23 14.77 1.90
N LEU A 218 20.93 14.82 1.64
CA LEU A 218 20.29 14.12 0.52
C LEU A 218 20.66 14.78 -0.82
N ASN A 219 20.67 16.11 -0.92
CA ASN A 219 20.95 16.85 -2.14
C ASN A 219 22.34 16.58 -2.68
N THR A 220 23.30 16.44 -1.78
CA THR A 220 24.72 16.29 -2.10
C THR A 220 25.16 14.85 -2.28
N ALA A 221 24.30 13.88 -1.93
CA ALA A 221 24.55 12.45 -2.10
C ALA A 221 24.79 12.06 -3.56
N LYS A 222 25.66 11.06 -3.75
CA LYS A 222 26.07 10.56 -5.07
C LYS A 222 25.31 9.28 -5.43
N PRO A 223 24.79 9.15 -6.67
CA PRO A 223 24.16 7.91 -7.10
C PRO A 223 25.04 6.69 -6.83
N LEU A 224 24.44 5.63 -6.25
CA LEU A 224 25.13 4.38 -5.97
C LEU A 224 24.92 3.43 -7.16
N LEU A 225 25.98 2.75 -7.58
CA LEU A 225 25.95 1.89 -8.77
C LEU A 225 26.01 0.40 -8.42
N HIS A 226 25.23 -0.40 -9.13
CA HIS A 226 25.31 -1.84 -9.21
C HIS A 226 26.58 -2.29 -9.97
N GLU A 227 26.92 -3.59 -9.91
CA GLU A 227 28.16 -4.14 -10.46
C GLU A 227 28.32 -3.90 -11.96
N ASP A 228 27.22 -3.97 -12.69
CA ASP A 228 27.12 -3.72 -14.14
C ASP A 228 27.05 -2.24 -14.52
N GLY A 229 27.03 -1.32 -13.55
CA GLY A 229 26.94 0.12 -13.78
C GLY A 229 25.52 0.69 -13.74
N THR A 230 24.49 -0.14 -13.58
CA THR A 230 23.11 0.30 -13.37
C THR A 230 23.01 1.11 -12.08
N VAL A 231 22.25 2.21 -12.08
CA VAL A 231 21.98 2.99 -10.87
C VAL A 231 20.99 2.19 -10.00
N TYR A 232 21.23 2.10 -8.69
CA TYR A 232 20.25 1.50 -7.80
C TYR A 232 18.98 2.35 -7.73
N PRO A 233 17.78 1.73 -7.80
CA PRO A 233 16.50 2.39 -7.54
C PRO A 233 16.49 3.19 -6.23
N GLU A 234 15.68 4.23 -6.17
CA GLU A 234 15.55 5.10 -5.00
C GLU A 234 14.99 4.32 -3.80
N THR A 235 14.09 3.34 -3.97
CA THR A 235 13.67 2.46 -2.85
C THR A 235 14.81 1.63 -2.25
N LEU A 236 15.93 1.51 -2.94
CA LEU A 236 17.14 0.84 -2.45
C LEU A 236 18.16 1.83 -1.89
N ALA A 237 18.50 2.86 -2.67
CA ALA A 237 19.61 3.75 -2.38
C ALA A 237 19.20 5.15 -1.89
N GLY A 238 17.91 5.48 -1.87
CA GLY A 238 17.41 6.80 -1.56
C GLY A 238 18.08 7.86 -2.42
N ALA A 239 18.64 8.88 -1.78
CA ALA A 239 19.39 9.91 -2.46
C ALA A 239 20.78 9.45 -2.98
N GLY A 240 21.25 8.29 -2.53
CA GLY A 240 22.55 7.73 -2.89
C GLY A 240 23.53 7.70 -1.72
N PHE A 241 24.81 7.56 -2.04
CA PHE A 241 25.89 7.48 -1.08
C PHE A 241 26.29 8.86 -0.53
N LEU A 242 26.39 8.97 0.79
CA LEU A 242 26.76 10.16 1.54
C LEU A 242 28.03 10.86 1.02
N ASP A 243 27.95 12.17 0.80
CA ASP A 243 29.10 13.04 0.48
C ASP A 243 29.24 14.19 1.48
N VAL A 244 30.04 13.95 2.53
CA VAL A 244 30.25 14.90 3.61
C VAL A 244 30.95 16.19 3.14
N ALA A 245 31.89 16.08 2.20
CA ALA A 245 32.67 17.22 1.75
C ALA A 245 31.78 18.22 1.02
N HIS A 246 30.91 17.71 0.15
CA HIS A 246 29.96 18.54 -0.59
C HIS A 246 28.91 19.16 0.34
N ALA A 247 28.36 18.40 1.29
CA ALA A 247 27.39 18.91 2.27
C ALA A 247 27.93 20.08 3.10
N VAL A 248 29.21 20.04 3.50
CA VAL A 248 29.84 21.11 4.30
C VAL A 248 30.07 22.39 3.49
N THR A 249 30.23 22.30 2.17
CA THR A 249 30.57 23.47 1.33
C THR A 249 29.39 24.05 0.56
N ALA A 250 28.34 23.26 0.33
CA ALA A 250 27.15 23.70 -0.39
C ALA A 250 26.41 24.82 0.36
N THR A 251 25.97 25.84 -0.37
CA THR A 251 25.27 27.01 0.20
C THR A 251 23.81 27.07 -0.21
N VAL A 252 23.34 26.07 -0.97
CA VAL A 252 21.98 25.99 -1.48
C VAL A 252 21.35 24.68 -1.02
N THR A 253 20.07 24.73 -0.66
CA THR A 253 19.26 23.55 -0.36
C THR A 253 18.08 23.47 -1.32
N ALA A 254 17.64 22.26 -1.64
CA ALA A 254 16.46 22.01 -2.45
C ALA A 254 15.63 20.89 -1.81
N MET A 255 14.38 21.16 -1.45
CA MET A 255 13.51 20.19 -0.81
C MET A 255 12.07 20.29 -1.32
N ALA A 256 11.33 19.19 -1.21
CA ALA A 256 9.89 19.20 -1.41
C ALA A 256 9.22 20.27 -0.50
N GLU A 257 8.29 21.02 -1.05
CA GLU A 257 7.57 22.07 -0.35
C GLU A 257 6.26 21.53 0.24
N GLY A 258 5.97 21.87 1.50
CA GLY A 258 4.68 21.55 2.15
C GLY A 258 4.48 20.05 2.43
N SER A 259 5.56 19.33 2.73
CA SER A 259 5.57 17.86 2.78
C SER A 259 5.80 17.26 4.18
N ASP A 260 5.39 17.97 5.23
CA ASP A 260 5.37 17.50 6.63
C ASP A 260 6.64 16.76 7.09
N GLY A 261 7.82 17.34 6.81
CA GLY A 261 9.12 16.80 7.20
C GLY A 261 9.80 15.92 6.14
N LEU A 262 9.10 15.49 5.08
CA LEU A 262 9.75 14.89 3.91
C LEU A 262 10.52 15.96 3.13
N THR A 263 11.70 15.62 2.63
CA THR A 263 12.48 16.50 1.76
C THR A 263 12.50 16.03 0.30
N THR A 264 11.87 14.90 0.01
CA THR A 264 11.78 14.24 -1.30
C THR A 264 10.39 14.36 -1.90
N LEU A 265 10.28 14.28 -3.22
CA LEU A 265 8.99 14.27 -3.93
C LEU A 265 8.41 12.84 -3.95
N SER A 266 7.82 12.42 -2.84
CA SER A 266 7.11 11.14 -2.76
C SER A 266 5.64 11.31 -3.13
N LEU A 267 5.17 10.54 -4.12
CA LEU A 267 3.77 10.54 -4.59
C LEU A 267 2.95 9.40 -4.00
N GLY A 268 3.58 8.48 -3.26
CA GLY A 268 2.92 7.31 -2.68
C GLY A 268 2.53 6.27 -3.73
N ALA A 269 1.48 5.50 -3.42
CA ALA A 269 0.90 4.52 -4.33
C ALA A 269 -0.23 5.14 -5.17
N LEU A 270 -0.09 5.05 -6.49
CA LEU A 270 -1.02 5.61 -7.47
C LEU A 270 -1.69 4.48 -8.25
N ALA A 271 -2.94 4.18 -7.90
CA ALA A 271 -3.83 3.35 -8.69
C ALA A 271 -4.57 4.24 -9.70
N VAL A 272 -4.16 4.18 -10.98
CA VAL A 272 -4.57 5.17 -11.98
C VAL A 272 -5.50 4.54 -13.02
N ALA A 273 -6.78 4.94 -13.02
CA ALA A 273 -7.78 4.42 -13.96
C ALA A 273 -7.98 5.30 -15.22
N LYS A 274 -7.54 6.57 -15.17
CA LYS A 274 -7.67 7.58 -16.24
C LYS A 274 -6.41 8.43 -16.29
N PRO A 275 -6.10 9.13 -17.39
CA PRO A 275 -4.97 10.05 -17.42
C PRO A 275 -4.95 10.98 -16.22
N TRP A 276 -3.80 11.04 -15.57
CA TRP A 276 -3.59 11.73 -14.30
C TRP A 276 -2.46 12.74 -14.44
N GLU A 277 -2.57 13.86 -13.73
CA GLU A 277 -1.54 14.88 -13.65
C GLU A 277 -1.54 15.50 -12.26
N GLU A 278 -0.36 15.77 -11.72
CA GLU A 278 -0.17 16.49 -10.48
C GLU A 278 1.07 17.37 -10.55
N THR A 279 1.02 18.53 -9.89
CA THR A 279 2.20 19.39 -9.74
C THR A 279 2.60 19.46 -8.27
N ARG A 280 3.88 19.16 -8.00
CA ARG A 280 4.53 19.40 -6.71
C ARG A 280 5.51 20.56 -6.85
N GLN A 281 5.93 21.12 -5.72
CA GLN A 281 6.85 22.24 -5.68
C GLN A 281 8.14 21.80 -4.97
N ILE A 282 9.28 22.25 -5.48
CA ILE A 282 10.57 22.21 -4.78
C ILE A 282 10.88 23.62 -4.32
N ARG A 283 11.13 23.81 -3.02
CA ARG A 283 11.72 25.03 -2.48
C ARG A 283 13.23 24.96 -2.62
N VAL A 284 13.79 25.91 -3.37
CA VAL A 284 15.24 26.09 -3.53
C VAL A 284 15.65 27.31 -2.73
N THR A 285 16.40 27.12 -1.65
CA THR A 285 16.84 28.20 -0.76
C THR A 285 18.33 28.44 -0.93
N ASN A 286 18.70 29.69 -1.24
CA ASN A 286 20.09 30.13 -1.31
C ASN A 286 20.47 30.86 -0.02
N HIS A 287 21.35 30.24 0.74
CA HIS A 287 21.88 30.76 2.01
C HIS A 287 23.20 31.52 1.84
N GLY A 288 23.69 31.66 0.60
CA GLY A 288 24.89 32.41 0.27
C GLY A 288 24.64 33.90 0.12
N ASP A 289 25.73 34.67 0.08
CA ASP A 289 25.72 36.14 -0.05
C ASP A 289 25.71 36.64 -1.50
N ALA A 290 25.66 35.72 -2.47
CA ALA A 290 25.59 36.02 -3.89
C ALA A 290 24.43 35.26 -4.55
N GLU A 291 23.97 35.72 -5.70
CA GLU A 291 22.96 35.00 -6.48
C GLU A 291 23.47 33.61 -6.91
N ALA A 292 22.60 32.61 -6.82
CA ALA A 292 22.87 31.26 -7.29
C ALA A 292 22.05 30.98 -8.55
N LYS A 293 22.68 30.41 -9.58
CA LYS A 293 22.05 30.07 -10.86
C LYS A 293 22.19 28.58 -11.12
N PHE A 294 21.11 27.97 -11.56
CA PHE A 294 21.07 26.53 -11.86
C PHE A 294 20.33 26.26 -13.16
N ASP A 295 20.87 25.32 -13.93
CA ASP A 295 20.13 24.57 -14.93
C ASP A 295 19.40 23.41 -14.26
N LEU A 296 18.16 23.15 -14.69
CA LEU A 296 17.27 22.13 -14.13
C LEU A 296 17.01 21.03 -15.16
N PHE A 297 17.13 19.77 -14.74
CA PHE A 297 16.80 18.60 -15.57
C PHE A 297 16.42 17.39 -14.71
N VAL A 298 15.84 16.38 -15.35
CA VAL A 298 15.44 15.10 -14.71
C VAL A 298 16.48 14.03 -15.01
N GLU A 299 16.93 13.32 -13.99
CA GLU A 299 17.69 12.06 -14.11
C GLU A 299 16.75 10.91 -13.69
N GLU A 300 16.24 10.14 -14.65
CA GLU A 300 15.36 8.99 -14.38
C GLU A 300 16.19 7.74 -14.01
N THR A 301 15.73 6.99 -13.00
CA THR A 301 16.38 5.76 -12.53
C THR A 301 15.54 4.54 -12.91
N VAL A 302 14.27 4.51 -12.52
CA VAL A 302 13.29 3.49 -12.91
C VAL A 302 12.13 4.19 -13.62
N THR A 303 11.76 3.68 -14.79
CA THR A 303 10.76 4.27 -15.68
C THR A 303 9.62 3.31 -15.93
N GLU A 304 8.42 3.86 -16.14
CA GLU A 304 7.23 3.11 -16.56
C GLU A 304 6.67 3.81 -17.81
N THR A 305 6.35 3.05 -18.85
CA THR A 305 5.88 3.64 -20.11
C THR A 305 4.56 4.37 -19.86
N GLY A 306 4.46 5.64 -20.27
CA GLY A 306 3.25 6.46 -20.04
C GLY A 306 3.29 7.29 -18.76
N PHE A 307 4.26 7.09 -17.87
CA PHE A 307 4.55 8.01 -16.78
C PHE A 307 5.63 9.01 -17.22
N GLY A 308 5.45 10.30 -16.92
CA GLY A 308 6.37 11.35 -17.33
C GLY A 308 6.52 12.46 -16.31
N ILE A 309 7.70 13.08 -16.34
CA ILE A 309 8.09 14.20 -15.49
C ILE A 309 8.42 15.40 -16.38
N GLU A 310 7.74 16.52 -16.16
CA GLU A 310 7.98 17.78 -16.84
C GLU A 310 8.48 18.83 -15.84
N LEU A 311 9.50 19.59 -16.26
CA LEU A 311 9.98 20.78 -15.58
C LEU A 311 9.54 22.02 -16.39
N PRO A 312 8.45 22.71 -15.98
CA PRO A 312 8.00 23.93 -16.64
C PRO A 312 9.06 25.03 -16.67
N VAL A 313 9.99 25.01 -15.70
CA VAL A 313 11.13 25.92 -15.61
C VAL A 313 12.42 25.10 -15.74
N LYS A 314 13.28 25.48 -16.69
CA LYS A 314 14.57 24.78 -16.95
C LYS A 314 15.79 25.51 -16.40
N LYS A 315 15.63 26.75 -15.95
CA LYS A 315 16.69 27.57 -15.36
C LYS A 315 16.11 28.44 -14.27
N ILE A 316 16.83 28.59 -13.17
CA ILE A 316 16.44 29.49 -12.08
C ILE A 316 17.61 30.38 -11.67
N THR A 317 17.27 31.55 -11.13
CA THR A 317 18.18 32.42 -10.40
C THR A 317 17.58 32.65 -9.02
N VAL A 318 18.30 32.28 -7.97
CA VAL A 318 17.88 32.46 -6.59
C VAL A 318 18.74 33.56 -5.99
N ALA A 319 18.12 34.68 -5.61
CA ALA A 319 18.83 35.78 -4.98
C ALA A 319 19.53 35.33 -3.68
N ALA A 320 20.58 36.04 -3.28
CA ALA A 320 21.26 35.82 -2.00
C ALA A 320 20.25 35.89 -0.84
N GLN A 321 20.38 34.98 0.13
CA GLN A 321 19.52 34.92 1.32
C GLN A 321 18.00 34.86 1.00
N SER A 322 17.63 34.20 -0.10
CA SER A 322 16.25 34.10 -0.59
C SER A 322 15.93 32.67 -1.05
N HIS A 323 14.67 32.43 -1.39
CA HIS A 323 14.23 31.17 -1.98
C HIS A 323 13.41 31.40 -3.25
N GLU A 324 13.34 30.37 -4.09
CA GLU A 324 12.43 30.26 -5.24
C GLU A 324 11.67 28.93 -5.17
N LEU A 325 10.45 28.91 -5.73
CA LEU A 325 9.66 27.68 -5.87
C LEU A 325 9.75 27.18 -7.32
N VAL A 326 10.10 25.91 -7.47
CA VAL A 326 10.22 25.22 -8.76
C VAL A 326 9.08 24.22 -8.89
N PRO A 327 8.15 24.42 -9.85
CA PRO A 327 7.13 23.42 -10.12
C PRO A 327 7.72 22.19 -10.81
N VAL A 328 7.27 21.01 -10.40
CA VAL A 328 7.56 19.72 -11.04
C VAL A 328 6.22 19.07 -11.34
N ARG A 329 5.93 18.85 -12.62
CA ARG A 329 4.68 18.25 -13.08
C ARG A 329 4.91 16.78 -13.37
N PHE A 330 4.10 15.94 -12.74
CA PHE A 330 4.01 14.52 -13.00
C PHE A 330 2.75 14.25 -13.81
N HIS A 331 2.83 13.34 -14.78
CA HIS A 331 1.67 12.90 -15.54
C HIS A 331 1.76 11.40 -15.82
N ALA A 332 0.60 10.76 -15.96
CA ALA A 332 0.50 9.34 -16.23
C ALA A 332 -0.64 9.06 -17.22
N ASP A 333 -0.34 8.28 -18.26
CA ASP A 333 -1.33 7.60 -19.11
C ASP A 333 -1.32 6.10 -18.79
N PRO A 334 -2.24 5.62 -17.92
CA PRO A 334 -2.20 4.26 -17.42
C PRO A 334 -2.48 3.19 -18.49
N ALA A 335 -3.04 3.58 -19.64
CA ALA A 335 -3.24 2.65 -20.76
C ALA A 335 -1.94 2.23 -21.44
N GLN A 336 -0.84 2.93 -21.17
CA GLN A 336 0.49 2.66 -21.75
C GLN A 336 1.42 1.89 -20.80
N PHE A 337 1.02 1.67 -19.54
CA PHE A 337 1.85 1.00 -18.55
C PHE A 337 2.22 -0.42 -19.02
N ASP A 338 3.53 -0.69 -19.15
CA ASP A 338 4.14 -1.94 -19.58
C ASP A 338 4.54 -2.86 -18.42
N ARG A 339 4.58 -2.36 -17.17
CA ARG A 339 4.73 -3.15 -15.92
C ARG A 339 6.04 -3.95 -15.87
N THR A 340 7.14 -3.35 -16.30
CA THR A 340 8.42 -4.06 -16.49
C THR A 340 9.22 -4.32 -15.21
N GLY A 341 8.87 -3.71 -14.08
CA GLY A 341 9.58 -3.84 -12.81
C GLY A 341 11.01 -3.28 -12.86
N ASP A 342 11.65 -3.08 -11.71
CA ASP A 342 13.04 -2.61 -11.71
C ASP A 342 14.02 -3.71 -12.14
N PRO A 343 15.10 -3.37 -12.87
CA PRO A 343 15.99 -4.36 -13.49
C PRO A 343 16.90 -5.11 -12.51
N LEU A 344 17.00 -4.66 -11.25
CA LEU A 344 17.90 -5.24 -10.25
C LEU A 344 17.22 -6.27 -9.37
N THR A 345 15.89 -6.40 -9.46
CA THR A 345 15.13 -7.29 -8.61
C THR A 345 14.76 -8.58 -9.34
N PRO A 346 15.05 -9.76 -8.77
CA PRO A 346 14.79 -11.02 -9.45
C PRO A 346 13.29 -11.27 -9.59
N ALA A 347 12.85 -11.78 -10.74
CA ALA A 347 11.44 -12.10 -10.99
C ALA A 347 10.90 -13.31 -10.21
N LYS A 348 11.80 -14.10 -9.58
CA LYS A 348 11.44 -15.27 -8.79
C LYS A 348 12.19 -15.29 -7.46
N LEU A 349 11.52 -15.78 -6.42
CA LEU A 349 12.08 -16.02 -5.09
C LEU A 349 11.80 -17.48 -4.72
N ASN A 350 12.85 -18.24 -4.42
CA ASN A 350 12.76 -19.67 -4.13
C ASN A 350 11.90 -20.44 -5.17
N ASP A 351 12.22 -20.23 -6.45
CA ASP A 351 11.55 -20.82 -7.63
C ASP A 351 10.07 -20.43 -7.87
N ARG A 352 9.49 -19.56 -7.03
CA ARG A 352 8.14 -19.02 -7.19
C ARG A 352 8.15 -17.62 -7.80
N ALA A 353 7.13 -17.31 -8.60
CA ALA A 353 6.94 -15.98 -9.14
C ALA A 353 6.60 -15.01 -8.01
N ARG A 354 7.24 -13.84 -8.01
CA ARG A 354 6.96 -12.80 -7.03
C ARG A 354 5.89 -11.84 -7.51
N SER A 355 5.18 -11.25 -6.57
CA SER A 355 4.35 -10.08 -6.80
C SER A 355 5.23 -8.84 -6.89
N TRP A 356 4.80 -7.86 -7.68
CA TRP A 356 5.56 -6.65 -7.96
C TRP A 356 4.89 -5.42 -7.37
N VAL A 357 5.71 -4.43 -7.01
CA VAL A 357 5.31 -3.03 -7.05
C VAL A 357 6.08 -2.37 -8.19
N TYR A 358 5.40 -1.55 -8.99
CA TYR A 358 6.00 -0.89 -10.14
C TYR A 358 6.44 0.51 -9.74
N GLU A 359 7.72 0.63 -9.40
CA GLU A 359 8.37 1.88 -9.00
C GLU A 359 8.63 2.77 -10.23
N VAL A 360 8.37 4.07 -10.09
CA VAL A 360 8.90 5.11 -10.96
C VAL A 360 9.68 6.09 -10.10
N SER A 361 10.94 6.31 -10.44
CA SER A 361 11.86 6.99 -9.55
C SER A 361 13.03 7.64 -10.28
N GLY A 362 13.61 8.64 -9.62
CA GLY A 362 14.75 9.39 -10.15
C GLY A 362 15.00 10.66 -9.34
N LYS A 363 15.72 11.61 -9.95
CA LYS A 363 16.13 12.86 -9.32
C LYS A 363 15.77 14.08 -10.18
N ILE A 364 15.23 15.11 -9.54
CA ILE A 364 15.25 16.46 -10.09
C ILE A 364 16.60 17.08 -9.76
N VAL A 365 17.33 17.50 -10.78
CA VAL A 365 18.72 17.95 -10.66
C VAL A 365 18.81 19.45 -10.83
N LEU A 366 19.55 20.10 -9.93
CA LEU A 366 19.98 21.49 -10.04
C LEU A 366 21.49 21.48 -10.25
N ALA A 367 21.96 21.99 -11.39
CA ALA A 367 23.39 21.96 -11.70
C ALA A 367 23.91 23.32 -12.19
N ASN A 368 25.15 23.62 -11.84
CA ASN A 368 25.97 24.65 -12.44
C ASN A 368 27.43 24.16 -12.54
N ASP A 369 28.37 25.04 -12.87
CA ASP A 369 29.77 24.67 -13.07
C ASP A 369 30.46 24.14 -11.79
N THR A 370 29.91 24.46 -10.61
CA THR A 370 30.54 24.19 -9.30
C THR A 370 29.76 23.22 -8.42
N GLU A 371 28.46 23.08 -8.64
CA GLU A 371 27.54 22.40 -7.72
C GLU A 371 26.51 21.58 -8.49
N LYS A 372 26.17 20.40 -7.95
CA LYS A 372 25.13 19.52 -8.49
C LYS A 372 24.29 18.93 -7.35
N LEU A 373 23.12 19.51 -7.14
CA LEU A 373 22.15 19.10 -6.13
C LEU A 373 21.07 18.21 -6.73
N ARG A 374 20.50 17.30 -5.93
CA ARG A 374 19.48 16.34 -6.37
C ARG A 374 18.32 16.25 -5.39
N VAL A 375 17.10 16.36 -5.88
CA VAL A 375 15.88 16.08 -5.10
C VAL A 375 15.28 14.77 -5.62
N PRO A 376 15.31 13.68 -4.84
CA PRO A 376 14.66 12.43 -5.23
C PRO A 376 13.16 12.60 -5.45
N TYR A 377 12.63 11.89 -6.44
CA TYR A 377 11.20 11.63 -6.60
C TYR A 377 10.93 10.12 -6.64
N HIS A 378 9.74 9.71 -6.20
CA HIS A 378 9.33 8.32 -6.14
C HIS A 378 7.80 8.19 -6.20
N ALA A 379 7.32 7.22 -6.97
CA ALA A 379 5.92 6.76 -6.99
C ALA A 379 5.88 5.25 -7.17
N LEU A 380 4.86 4.61 -6.61
CA LEU A 380 4.42 3.29 -7.08
C LEU A 380 3.21 3.49 -7.98
N VAL A 381 3.23 2.97 -9.21
CA VAL A 381 2.15 3.18 -10.18
C VAL A 381 1.54 1.85 -10.58
N ARG A 382 0.22 1.80 -10.74
CA ARG A 382 -0.45 0.68 -11.40
C ARG A 382 -1.66 1.15 -12.19
N ALA A 383 -1.93 0.46 -13.29
CA ALA A 383 -3.18 0.66 -14.01
C ALA A 383 -4.32 0.14 -13.15
N ALA A 384 -5.38 0.92 -13.02
CA ALA A 384 -6.53 0.59 -12.20
C ALA A 384 -7.82 0.57 -13.03
N ALA A 385 -8.90 0.17 -12.37
CA ALA A 385 -10.23 0.15 -12.94
C ALA A 385 -11.26 0.85 -12.02
N THR A 386 -12.47 1.05 -12.54
CA THR A 386 -13.64 1.52 -11.78
C THR A 386 -14.82 0.59 -12.04
N LYS A 387 -14.53 -0.73 -12.10
CA LYS A 387 -15.53 -1.74 -12.45
C LYS A 387 -16.54 -1.90 -11.33
N HIS A 388 -17.82 -1.93 -11.66
CA HIS A 388 -18.87 -2.12 -10.68
C HIS A 388 -20.12 -2.67 -11.36
N THR A 389 -21.01 -3.30 -10.60
CA THR A 389 -22.36 -3.61 -11.07
C THR A 389 -23.32 -2.48 -10.72
N THR A 390 -24.30 -2.22 -11.59
CA THR A 390 -25.43 -1.33 -11.31
C THR A 390 -26.56 -2.05 -10.56
N GLU A 391 -26.55 -3.38 -10.61
CA GLU A 391 -27.61 -4.21 -10.03
C GLU A 391 -27.34 -4.42 -8.55
N SER A 392 -28.21 -3.88 -7.70
CA SER A 392 -28.16 -4.15 -6.25
C SER A 392 -29.06 -5.33 -5.84
N ARG A 393 -29.98 -5.72 -6.74
CA ARG A 393 -31.01 -6.70 -6.51
C ARG A 393 -31.50 -7.26 -7.84
N ILE A 394 -31.63 -8.57 -7.95
CA ILE A 394 -32.06 -9.29 -9.16
C ILE A 394 -33.20 -10.23 -8.79
N ALA A 395 -34.32 -10.14 -9.49
CA ALA A 395 -35.40 -11.12 -9.41
C ALA A 395 -35.00 -12.42 -10.13
N LEU A 396 -35.40 -13.57 -9.60
CA LEU A 396 -35.05 -14.85 -10.21
C LEU A 396 -36.24 -15.49 -10.91
N PRO A 397 -36.08 -15.97 -12.16
CA PRO A 397 -37.11 -16.74 -12.84
C PRO A 397 -37.64 -17.91 -12.02
N ASN A 398 -38.90 -18.26 -12.26
CA ASN A 398 -39.60 -19.33 -11.52
C ASN A 398 -39.16 -20.75 -11.95
N ARG A 399 -37.88 -21.04 -11.76
CA ARG A 399 -37.22 -22.32 -12.03
C ARG A 399 -36.30 -22.66 -10.85
N ASN A 400 -35.90 -23.92 -10.72
CA ASN A 400 -35.05 -24.33 -9.61
C ASN A 400 -33.60 -23.93 -9.82
N LEU A 401 -33.07 -24.09 -11.02
CA LEU A 401 -31.72 -23.66 -11.39
C LEU A 401 -31.84 -22.52 -12.40
N VAL A 402 -31.21 -21.40 -12.09
CA VAL A 402 -31.19 -20.18 -12.91
C VAL A 402 -29.75 -19.89 -13.30
N SER A 403 -29.50 -19.55 -14.57
CA SER A 403 -28.21 -19.03 -15.02
C SER A 403 -28.35 -17.54 -15.22
N LEU A 404 -27.40 -16.76 -14.70
CA LEU A 404 -27.38 -15.31 -14.82
C LEU A 404 -26.05 -14.87 -15.43
N GLU A 405 -26.10 -13.80 -16.22
CA GLU A 405 -24.90 -13.07 -16.67
C GLU A 405 -24.94 -11.67 -16.04
N LEU A 406 -23.98 -11.39 -15.15
CA LEU A 406 -23.80 -10.07 -14.57
C LEU A 406 -22.83 -9.28 -15.45
N SER A 407 -23.29 -8.14 -15.96
CA SER A 407 -22.41 -7.19 -16.66
C SER A 407 -21.84 -6.19 -15.66
N LEU A 408 -20.56 -5.85 -15.85
CA LEU A 408 -19.91 -4.78 -15.09
C LEU A 408 -19.79 -3.53 -15.94
N GLU A 409 -20.18 -2.40 -15.37
CA GLU A 409 -19.93 -1.08 -15.92
C GLU A 409 -18.59 -0.54 -15.45
N GLY A 410 -18.18 0.59 -16.01
CA GLY A 410 -16.95 1.30 -15.64
C GLY A 410 -15.77 1.04 -16.55
N ASP A 411 -14.87 2.01 -16.57
CA ASP A 411 -13.65 2.01 -17.38
C ASP A 411 -12.56 1.16 -16.70
N SER A 412 -11.62 0.65 -17.49
CA SER A 412 -10.39 0.03 -16.99
C SER A 412 -9.22 0.49 -17.83
N ALA A 413 -8.16 0.98 -17.17
CA ALA A 413 -6.87 1.17 -17.82
C ALA A 413 -6.06 -0.12 -17.85
N HIS A 414 -6.30 -1.04 -16.91
CA HIS A 414 -5.69 -2.37 -16.93
C HIS A 414 -6.33 -3.21 -18.05
N PRO A 415 -5.56 -3.91 -18.89
CA PRO A 415 -6.10 -4.64 -20.03
C PRO A 415 -6.90 -5.91 -19.66
N LYS A 416 -6.64 -6.48 -18.48
CA LYS A 416 -7.32 -7.68 -17.95
C LYS A 416 -7.63 -7.49 -16.46
N PRO A 417 -8.52 -6.56 -16.10
CA PRO A 417 -8.85 -6.30 -14.70
C PRO A 417 -9.50 -7.54 -14.09
N LEU A 418 -9.11 -7.94 -12.87
CA LEU A 418 -9.67 -9.12 -12.22
C LEU A 418 -10.79 -8.76 -11.25
N VAL A 419 -11.85 -9.57 -11.29
CA VAL A 419 -12.94 -9.59 -10.30
C VAL A 419 -13.16 -11.02 -9.83
N SER A 420 -13.38 -11.23 -8.52
CA SER A 420 -13.74 -12.55 -7.99
C SER A 420 -15.16 -12.56 -7.45
N VAL A 421 -15.84 -13.71 -7.59
CA VAL A 421 -17.29 -13.81 -7.41
C VAL A 421 -17.64 -14.95 -6.47
N PHE A 422 -18.48 -14.68 -5.47
CA PHE A 422 -18.80 -15.61 -4.39
C PHE A 422 -20.27 -15.59 -4.02
N GLU A 423 -20.72 -16.64 -3.34
CA GLU A 423 -21.87 -16.52 -2.46
C GLU A 423 -21.48 -15.65 -1.26
N LEU A 424 -22.27 -14.61 -0.99
CA LEU A 424 -22.09 -13.80 0.20
C LEU A 424 -22.37 -14.65 1.44
N ALA A 425 -21.38 -14.79 2.31
CA ALA A 425 -21.55 -15.50 3.57
C ALA A 425 -22.06 -14.54 4.66
N GLY A 426 -21.46 -13.35 4.75
CA GLY A 426 -21.88 -12.34 5.71
C GLY A 426 -21.26 -10.96 5.46
N VAL A 427 -21.78 -9.99 6.20
CA VAL A 427 -21.27 -8.61 6.25
C VAL A 427 -20.93 -8.26 7.70
N SER A 428 -19.90 -7.46 7.90
CA SER A 428 -19.54 -6.92 9.21
C SER A 428 -19.71 -5.39 9.20
N PRO A 429 -20.32 -4.79 10.24
CA PRO A 429 -20.50 -3.34 10.29
C PRO A 429 -19.15 -2.62 10.46
N ARG A 430 -18.84 -1.70 9.54
CA ARG A 430 -17.64 -0.86 9.60
C ARG A 430 -17.43 -0.22 10.98
N ASN A 431 -16.24 -0.39 11.55
CA ASN A 431 -15.84 0.24 12.79
C ASN A 431 -15.31 1.66 12.55
N ASN A 432 -16.22 2.64 12.58
CA ASN A 432 -15.87 4.06 12.37
C ASN A 432 -15.07 4.71 13.53
N LEU A 433 -14.70 3.95 14.57
CA LEU A 433 -13.82 4.43 15.64
C LEU A 433 -12.33 4.23 15.33
N LEU A 434 -12.00 3.40 14.33
CA LEU A 434 -10.63 3.21 13.88
C LEU A 434 -10.18 4.43 13.07
N THR A 435 -9.01 4.98 13.44
CA THR A 435 -8.40 6.15 12.79
C THR A 435 -7.08 5.82 12.10
N ASP A 436 -6.39 4.78 12.54
CA ASP A 436 -5.13 4.29 11.99
C ASP A 436 -5.36 3.47 10.71
N ALA A 437 -4.62 3.75 9.63
CA ALA A 437 -4.85 3.06 8.35
C ALA A 437 -4.54 1.56 8.43
N ALA A 438 -3.59 1.13 9.26
CA ALA A 438 -3.27 -0.29 9.40
C ALA A 438 -4.42 -1.04 10.12
N ASP A 439 -5.03 -0.44 11.15
CA ASP A 439 -6.21 -1.04 11.79
C ASP A 439 -7.46 -1.00 10.90
N ILE A 440 -7.70 0.11 10.18
CA ILE A 440 -8.79 0.19 9.19
C ILE A 440 -8.62 -0.89 8.10
N SER A 441 -7.37 -1.22 7.74
CA SER A 441 -7.10 -2.28 6.76
C SER A 441 -7.46 -3.69 7.24
N ALA A 442 -7.69 -3.87 8.54
CA ALA A 442 -8.11 -5.13 9.14
C ALA A 442 -9.62 -5.17 9.50
N ASP A 443 -10.35 -4.08 9.36
CA ASP A 443 -11.81 -4.01 9.59
C ASP A 443 -12.55 -4.69 8.44
N VAL A 444 -13.24 -5.80 8.70
CA VAL A 444 -13.92 -6.58 7.65
C VAL A 444 -15.23 -5.89 7.28
N LEU A 445 -15.55 -5.82 5.99
CA LEU A 445 -16.83 -5.32 5.49
C LEU A 445 -17.74 -6.45 5.00
N ALA A 446 -17.15 -7.42 4.29
CA ALA A 446 -17.86 -8.55 3.73
C ALA A 446 -16.95 -9.75 3.57
N PHE A 447 -17.54 -10.94 3.65
CA PHE A 447 -16.84 -12.19 3.38
C PHE A 447 -17.76 -13.18 2.67
N GLY A 448 -17.16 -14.03 1.86
CA GLY A 448 -17.88 -14.94 0.96
C GLY A 448 -17.24 -16.30 0.86
N VAL A 449 -17.99 -17.26 0.32
CA VAL A 449 -17.54 -18.62 0.09
C VAL A 449 -18.05 -19.12 -1.26
N ALA A 450 -17.24 -19.92 -1.94
CA ALA A 450 -17.61 -20.57 -3.18
C ALA A 450 -16.95 -21.95 -3.27
N SER A 451 -17.55 -22.83 -4.06
CA SER A 451 -17.06 -24.19 -4.30
C SER A 451 -17.16 -24.51 -5.79
N ASP A 452 -16.14 -25.18 -6.33
CA ASP A 452 -16.17 -25.74 -7.69
C ASP A 452 -16.81 -27.15 -7.75
N TYR A 453 -17.42 -27.64 -6.67
CA TYR A 453 -18.10 -28.94 -6.61
C TYR A 453 -19.09 -29.20 -7.75
N PRO A 454 -19.93 -28.24 -8.17
CA PRO A 454 -20.85 -28.45 -9.29
C PRO A 454 -20.16 -28.84 -10.61
N GLN A 455 -18.86 -28.54 -10.74
CA GLN A 455 -18.04 -28.90 -11.90
C GLN A 455 -17.23 -30.17 -11.67
N SER A 456 -16.63 -30.32 -10.48
CA SER A 456 -15.82 -31.49 -10.14
C SER A 456 -16.66 -32.76 -9.96
N GLY A 457 -17.87 -32.62 -9.38
CA GLY A 457 -18.74 -33.72 -8.98
C GLY A 457 -18.16 -34.59 -7.85
N SER A 458 -17.07 -34.16 -7.22
CA SER A 458 -16.33 -34.90 -6.20
C SER A 458 -15.84 -33.96 -5.11
N VAL A 459 -16.25 -34.19 -3.87
CA VAL A 459 -15.84 -33.38 -2.72
C VAL A 459 -14.33 -33.43 -2.54
N ALA A 460 -13.70 -34.60 -2.71
CA ALA A 460 -12.26 -34.75 -2.51
C ALA A 460 -11.40 -34.01 -3.58
N GLU A 461 -11.97 -33.78 -4.76
CA GLU A 461 -11.34 -33.07 -5.88
C GLU A 461 -11.71 -31.58 -5.93
N THR A 462 -12.67 -31.16 -5.10
CA THR A 462 -13.18 -29.79 -5.04
C THR A 462 -12.18 -28.83 -4.40
N THR A 463 -12.13 -27.60 -4.91
CA THR A 463 -11.54 -26.44 -4.25
C THR A 463 -12.66 -25.57 -3.67
N VAL A 464 -12.48 -25.18 -2.42
CA VAL A 464 -13.28 -24.16 -1.74
C VAL A 464 -12.50 -22.85 -1.78
N TYR A 465 -13.18 -21.74 -2.06
CA TYR A 465 -12.60 -20.41 -2.15
C TYR A 465 -13.28 -19.52 -1.13
N PHE A 466 -12.49 -18.80 -0.33
CA PHE A 466 -13.00 -17.81 0.62
C PHE A 466 -12.60 -16.41 0.19
N ALA A 467 -13.53 -15.48 0.34
CA ALA A 467 -13.37 -14.07 0.02
C ALA A 467 -13.36 -13.25 1.30
N ILE A 468 -12.46 -12.26 1.37
CA ILE A 468 -12.42 -11.27 2.45
C ILE A 468 -12.27 -9.88 1.81
N ALA A 469 -13.12 -8.94 2.24
CA ALA A 469 -13.07 -7.53 1.83
C ALA A 469 -13.06 -6.62 3.07
N ASN A 470 -12.10 -5.69 3.10
CA ASN A 470 -11.83 -4.85 4.26
C ASN A 470 -12.10 -3.37 3.97
N ALA A 471 -12.20 -2.58 5.05
CA ALA A 471 -12.59 -1.17 5.00
C ALA A 471 -11.50 -0.23 4.46
N GLY A 472 -10.24 -0.65 4.48
CA GLY A 472 -9.11 0.08 3.93
C GLY A 472 -8.05 -0.83 3.31
N PRO A 473 -7.13 -0.27 2.52
CA PRO A 473 -6.07 -1.04 1.90
C PRO A 473 -4.98 -1.40 2.93
N TRP A 474 -4.53 -2.66 2.92
CA TRP A 474 -3.29 -3.06 3.56
C TRP A 474 -2.11 -2.75 2.64
N THR A 475 -0.93 -2.53 3.22
CA THR A 475 0.32 -2.35 2.44
C THR A 475 0.70 -3.61 1.67
N ASN A 476 0.73 -4.73 2.40
CA ASN A 476 0.90 -6.08 1.88
C ASN A 476 0.21 -7.06 2.85
N PRO A 477 -0.16 -8.26 2.40
CA PRO A 477 -0.92 -9.21 3.21
C PRO A 477 0.00 -10.11 4.06
N HIS A 478 1.16 -9.61 4.50
CA HIS A 478 1.95 -10.34 5.49
C HIS A 478 1.29 -10.25 6.86
N SER A 479 1.21 -11.39 7.56
CA SER A 479 0.67 -11.50 8.92
C SER A 479 1.19 -10.42 9.89
N PHE A 480 2.42 -9.93 9.71
CA PHE A 480 2.99 -8.88 10.56
C PHE A 480 2.32 -7.51 10.44
N LEU A 481 1.77 -7.18 9.27
CA LEU A 481 1.11 -5.90 8.99
C LEU A 481 -0.41 -6.04 8.99
N TYR A 482 -0.90 -7.17 8.49
CA TYR A 482 -2.30 -7.55 8.42
C TYR A 482 -2.41 -9.07 8.55
N ASP A 483 -3.09 -9.56 9.60
CA ASP A 483 -3.17 -11.00 9.90
C ASP A 483 -4.61 -11.54 9.76
N PRO A 484 -5.02 -11.96 8.56
CA PRO A 484 -6.30 -12.62 8.36
C PRO A 484 -6.24 -14.09 8.75
N HIS A 485 -7.10 -14.48 9.67
CA HIS A 485 -7.37 -15.87 10.04
C HIS A 485 -8.80 -16.24 9.67
N LEU A 486 -8.97 -17.02 8.61
CA LEU A 486 -10.22 -17.71 8.35
C LEU A 486 -10.25 -19.00 9.17
N GLN A 487 -11.01 -18.97 10.26
CA GLN A 487 -11.10 -20.06 11.23
C GLN A 487 -12.17 -21.06 10.79
N ILE A 488 -11.82 -22.36 10.79
CA ILE A 488 -12.68 -23.44 10.31
C ILE A 488 -12.78 -24.53 11.40
N ASP A 489 -14.01 -24.88 11.75
CA ASP A 489 -14.37 -26.03 12.58
C ASP A 489 -15.03 -27.09 11.68
N THR A 490 -14.40 -28.26 11.57
CA THR A 490 -14.89 -29.34 10.71
C THR A 490 -15.63 -30.41 11.49
N ASN A 491 -15.59 -30.39 12.82
CA ASN A 491 -16.10 -31.47 13.66
C ASN A 491 -17.31 -31.02 14.52
N PHE A 492 -17.59 -29.71 14.55
CA PHE A 492 -18.71 -29.06 15.20
C PHE A 492 -18.69 -29.14 16.73
N ASP A 493 -17.49 -29.24 17.31
CA ASP A 493 -17.29 -29.20 18.76
C ASP A 493 -17.13 -27.75 19.29
N GLY A 494 -17.12 -26.76 18.40
CA GLY A 494 -16.97 -25.33 18.72
C GLY A 494 -15.52 -24.88 18.87
N TRP A 495 -14.54 -25.78 18.69
CA TRP A 495 -13.13 -25.48 18.62
C TRP A 495 -12.65 -25.45 17.17
N ILE A 496 -11.73 -24.54 16.89
CA ILE A 496 -11.18 -24.38 15.54
C ILE A 496 -10.20 -25.51 15.26
N ASP A 497 -10.45 -26.28 14.20
CA ASP A 497 -9.58 -27.35 13.72
C ASP A 497 -8.47 -26.81 12.81
N HIS A 498 -8.82 -25.78 12.03
CA HIS A 498 -8.03 -25.27 10.93
C HIS A 498 -8.12 -23.74 10.84
N GLU A 499 -7.04 -23.11 10.43
CA GLU A 499 -7.05 -21.70 10.02
C GLU A 499 -6.42 -21.57 8.64
N LEU A 500 -7.07 -20.81 7.76
CA LEU A 500 -6.44 -20.33 6.53
C LEU A 500 -5.95 -18.91 6.76
N ALA A 501 -4.71 -18.65 6.35
CA ALA A 501 -4.07 -17.35 6.49
C ALA A 501 -3.23 -17.02 5.25
N SER A 502 -2.92 -15.74 5.08
CA SER A 502 -1.91 -15.32 4.12
C SER A 502 -0.52 -15.37 4.75
N CYS A 503 0.49 -15.83 3.99
CA CYS A 503 1.87 -15.76 4.44
C CYS A 503 2.86 -15.52 3.29
N SER A 504 4.08 -15.11 3.63
CA SER A 504 5.22 -15.14 2.72
C SER A 504 5.71 -16.57 2.48
N ASN A 505 6.23 -16.85 1.29
CA ASN A 505 6.90 -18.11 0.96
C ASN A 505 8.15 -18.34 1.83
N GLY A 506 8.90 -17.28 2.13
CA GLY A 506 10.08 -17.36 3.00
C GLY A 506 9.74 -17.83 4.42
N GLY A 507 8.73 -17.25 5.05
CA GLY A 507 8.22 -17.69 6.36
C GLY A 507 7.72 -19.14 6.34
N PHE A 508 7.02 -19.55 5.27
CA PHE A 508 6.57 -20.92 5.08
C PHE A 508 7.74 -21.93 4.98
N ILE A 509 8.74 -21.65 4.12
CA ILE A 509 9.91 -22.53 3.93
C ILE A 509 10.72 -22.69 5.23
N LYS A 510 10.74 -21.65 6.07
CA LYS A 510 11.41 -21.68 7.37
C LYS A 510 10.60 -22.34 8.48
N ASP A 511 9.33 -22.64 8.24
CA ASP A 511 8.35 -23.09 9.24
C ASP A 511 8.28 -22.13 10.45
N ASP A 512 8.47 -20.84 10.21
CA ASP A 512 8.49 -19.80 11.24
C ASP A 512 7.82 -18.52 10.73
N LEU A 513 6.53 -18.42 11.03
CA LEU A 513 5.69 -17.26 10.71
C LEU A 513 5.88 -16.09 11.69
N THR A 514 6.74 -16.23 12.71
CA THR A 514 6.93 -15.21 13.76
C THR A 514 8.16 -14.33 13.54
N VAL A 515 8.94 -14.61 12.48
CA VAL A 515 10.16 -13.87 12.17
C VAL A 515 9.94 -13.05 10.91
N SER A 516 9.67 -11.76 11.09
CA SER A 516 9.45 -10.79 10.00
C SER A 516 10.62 -10.67 9.02
N GLY A 517 11.84 -11.03 9.43
CA GLY A 517 13.00 -11.12 8.53
C GLY A 517 12.89 -12.21 7.46
N TYR A 518 11.94 -13.14 7.56
CA TYR A 518 11.66 -14.17 6.54
C TYR A 518 10.58 -13.75 5.55
N ALA A 519 9.94 -12.58 5.74
CA ALA A 519 8.94 -12.06 4.83
C ALA A 519 9.52 -11.82 3.43
N ASP A 520 8.78 -12.20 2.39
CA ASP A 520 9.15 -12.06 0.99
C ASP A 520 7.93 -11.82 0.09
N ASP A 521 8.14 -11.32 -1.13
CA ASP A 521 7.05 -10.86 -1.99
C ASP A 521 6.35 -11.99 -2.77
N VAL A 522 6.34 -13.20 -2.21
CA VAL A 522 5.59 -14.34 -2.73
C VAL A 522 4.51 -14.67 -1.71
N PHE A 523 3.28 -14.24 -2.00
CA PHE A 523 2.15 -14.40 -1.10
C PHE A 523 1.41 -15.70 -1.36
N LEU A 524 1.25 -16.48 -0.30
CA LEU A 524 0.61 -17.79 -0.32
C LEU A 524 -0.65 -17.79 0.54
N SER A 525 -1.58 -18.67 0.18
CA SER A 525 -2.58 -19.20 1.11
C SER A 525 -1.94 -20.40 1.81
N ILE A 526 -2.02 -20.44 3.15
CA ILE A 526 -1.54 -21.58 3.94
C ILE A 526 -2.63 -22.10 4.86
N LEU A 527 -2.58 -23.40 5.12
CA LEU A 527 -3.41 -24.07 6.11
C LEU A 527 -2.61 -24.29 7.38
N ILE A 528 -3.03 -23.65 8.46
CA ILE A 528 -2.57 -23.88 9.82
C ILE A 528 -3.48 -24.94 10.45
N ARG A 529 -2.92 -26.07 10.87
CA ARG A 529 -3.69 -27.11 11.57
C ARG A 529 -3.57 -26.89 13.07
N VAL A 530 -4.70 -26.70 13.75
CA VAL A 530 -4.71 -26.31 15.17
C VAL A 530 -4.75 -27.57 16.07
N PRO A 531 -3.92 -27.66 17.13
CA PRO A 531 -2.85 -26.71 17.49
C PRO A 531 -1.63 -26.83 16.55
N ARG A 532 -1.11 -25.68 16.09
CA ARG A 532 -0.01 -25.61 15.11
C ARG A 532 1.21 -26.41 15.53
N ALA A 533 1.56 -26.36 16.82
CA ALA A 533 2.73 -27.04 17.38
C ALA A 533 2.72 -28.57 17.18
N GLU A 534 1.54 -29.17 17.01
CA GLU A 534 1.37 -30.61 16.86
C GLU A 534 1.12 -31.02 15.40
N ARG A 535 0.40 -30.19 14.64
CA ARG A 535 -0.15 -30.56 13.33
C ARG A 535 0.47 -29.81 12.14
N GLY A 536 1.26 -28.77 12.39
CA GLY A 536 2.06 -28.07 11.39
C GLY A 536 1.30 -27.18 10.40
N LEU A 537 2.02 -26.77 9.36
CA LEU A 537 1.57 -25.93 8.26
C LEU A 537 1.49 -26.73 6.97
N ALA A 538 0.59 -26.34 6.06
CA ALA A 538 0.58 -26.86 4.69
C ALA A 538 0.45 -25.73 3.67
N ASP A 539 1.23 -25.84 2.59
CA ASP A 539 1.13 -24.98 1.42
C ASP A 539 -0.13 -25.32 0.64
N VAL A 540 -0.97 -24.32 0.41
CA VAL A 540 -2.22 -24.47 -0.32
C VAL A 540 -2.09 -23.95 -1.75
N GLY A 541 -1.31 -22.89 -1.95
CA GLY A 541 -1.08 -22.27 -3.25
C GLY A 541 -0.88 -20.76 -3.15
N TYR A 542 -0.89 -20.07 -4.29
CA TYR A 542 -0.79 -18.61 -4.31
C TYR A 542 -2.03 -17.95 -3.72
N LEU A 543 -1.81 -16.84 -3.02
CA LEU A 543 -2.88 -15.91 -2.66
C LEU A 543 -3.55 -15.39 -3.94
N ASN A 544 -4.87 -15.19 -3.91
CA ASN A 544 -5.64 -14.75 -5.09
C ASN A 544 -5.57 -15.73 -6.28
N VAL A 545 -5.44 -17.04 -5.98
CA VAL A 545 -5.54 -18.19 -6.89
C VAL A 545 -4.38 -18.33 -7.89
N PHE A 546 -3.96 -17.26 -8.55
CA PHE A 546 -2.98 -17.32 -9.63
C PHE A 546 -1.57 -16.93 -9.21
N PRO A 547 -0.54 -17.53 -9.84
CA PRO A 547 0.81 -17.02 -9.74
C PRO A 547 0.92 -15.65 -10.44
N PRO A 548 1.72 -14.70 -9.89
CA PRO A 548 1.86 -13.35 -10.45
C PRO A 548 2.40 -13.25 -11.89
N ASP A 549 3.06 -14.30 -12.40
CA ASP A 549 3.56 -14.35 -13.78
C ASP A 549 2.52 -14.83 -14.79
N GLU A 550 1.36 -15.33 -14.33
CA GLU A 550 0.20 -15.66 -15.16
C GLU A 550 -0.83 -14.53 -15.15
N PHE A 551 -1.18 -14.05 -13.95
CA PHE A 551 -2.10 -12.93 -13.74
C PHE A 551 -1.59 -12.02 -12.63
N ASP A 552 -1.62 -10.71 -12.87
CA ASP A 552 -1.40 -9.73 -11.81
C ASP A 552 -2.63 -9.71 -10.89
N THR A 553 -2.46 -10.13 -9.64
CA THR A 553 -3.51 -10.21 -8.63
C THR A 553 -3.44 -9.09 -7.59
N VAL A 554 -2.51 -8.13 -7.77
CA VAL A 554 -2.33 -6.92 -6.96
C VAL A 554 -2.49 -7.15 -5.45
N PRO A 555 -1.63 -7.96 -4.82
CA PRO A 555 -1.71 -8.18 -3.37
C PRO A 555 -1.22 -6.97 -2.56
N PHE A 556 -0.39 -6.09 -3.13
CA PHE A 556 0.08 -4.86 -2.50
C PHE A 556 -0.97 -3.74 -2.57
N ASN A 557 -1.09 -2.94 -1.51
CA ASN A 557 -1.97 -1.76 -1.46
C ASN A 557 -3.39 -2.08 -1.93
N ASN A 558 -3.98 -3.12 -1.33
CA ASN A 558 -5.30 -3.64 -1.70
C ASN A 558 -6.13 -3.94 -0.45
N SER A 559 -7.43 -4.14 -0.61
CA SER A 559 -8.36 -4.40 0.51
C SER A 559 -9.23 -5.64 0.29
N VAL A 560 -8.96 -6.41 -0.77
CA VAL A 560 -9.69 -7.64 -1.10
C VAL A 560 -8.73 -8.79 -1.36
N MET A 561 -9.11 -9.98 -0.92
CA MET A 561 -8.32 -11.19 -1.15
C MET A 561 -9.18 -12.45 -1.28
N VAL A 562 -8.56 -13.48 -1.88
CA VAL A 562 -9.13 -14.82 -2.03
C VAL A 562 -8.16 -15.86 -1.46
N LEU A 563 -8.67 -16.70 -0.57
CA LEU A 563 -7.97 -17.83 0.04
C LEU A 563 -8.55 -19.14 -0.54
N PRO A 564 -7.89 -19.77 -1.53
CA PRO A 564 -8.30 -21.09 -2.02
C PRO A 564 -7.87 -22.19 -1.04
N ILE A 565 -8.60 -23.31 -1.02
CA ILE A 565 -8.21 -24.56 -0.36
C ILE A 565 -8.84 -25.80 -1.02
N PRO A 566 -8.06 -26.84 -1.35
CA PRO A 566 -8.63 -28.14 -1.70
C PRO A 566 -9.38 -28.73 -0.50
N ALA A 567 -10.65 -29.12 -0.70
CA ALA A 567 -11.52 -29.63 0.36
C ALA A 567 -10.92 -30.83 1.11
N ARG A 568 -10.20 -31.72 0.42
CA ARG A 568 -9.45 -32.83 1.05
C ARG A 568 -8.43 -32.39 2.11
N MET A 569 -7.89 -31.17 2.04
CA MET A 569 -6.94 -30.65 3.03
C MET A 569 -7.60 -30.33 4.37
N LEU A 570 -8.91 -30.06 4.36
CA LEU A 570 -9.78 -29.93 5.53
C LEU A 570 -10.34 -31.29 6.00
N GLY A 571 -9.93 -32.39 5.37
CA GLY A 571 -10.47 -33.72 5.66
C GLY A 571 -11.91 -33.92 5.19
N LEU A 572 -12.36 -33.15 4.19
CA LEU A 572 -13.66 -33.33 3.55
C LEU A 572 -13.56 -34.39 2.43
N ASP A 573 -14.62 -35.16 2.29
CA ASP A 573 -14.82 -36.18 1.27
C ASP A 573 -16.34 -36.39 1.04
N GLU A 574 -16.71 -37.41 0.27
CA GLU A 574 -18.12 -37.69 -0.01
C GLU A 574 -18.97 -38.03 1.23
N GLU A 575 -18.34 -38.45 2.33
CA GLU A 575 -19.02 -38.77 3.58
C GLU A 575 -19.08 -37.57 4.54
N LYS A 576 -18.15 -36.61 4.38
CA LYS A 576 -18.06 -35.39 5.19
C LYS A 576 -17.92 -34.15 4.29
N THR A 577 -19.03 -33.45 4.10
CA THR A 577 -19.14 -32.38 3.10
C THR A 577 -19.26 -30.97 3.69
N ASP A 578 -19.48 -30.86 4.99
CA ASP A 578 -19.78 -29.61 5.66
C ASP A 578 -18.76 -29.21 6.73
N PHE A 579 -18.70 -27.93 7.01
CA PHE A 579 -17.87 -27.31 8.04
C PHE A 579 -18.47 -25.96 8.47
N ASP A 580 -18.03 -25.48 9.63
CA ASP A 580 -18.34 -24.16 10.15
C ASP A 580 -17.12 -23.25 9.96
N PHE A 581 -17.31 -21.98 9.56
CA PHE A 581 -16.21 -21.04 9.38
C PHE A 581 -16.53 -19.61 9.79
N ARG A 582 -15.51 -18.81 10.10
CA ARG A 582 -15.61 -17.36 10.34
C ARG A 582 -14.31 -16.65 9.98
N VAL A 583 -14.34 -15.32 9.93
CA VAL A 583 -13.17 -14.48 9.74
C VAL A 583 -12.78 -13.86 11.08
N LEU A 584 -11.50 -13.93 11.42
CA LEU A 584 -10.84 -13.18 12.49
C LEU A 584 -9.72 -12.37 11.84
N THR A 585 -9.66 -11.07 12.11
CA THR A 585 -8.57 -10.21 11.66
C THR A 585 -7.87 -9.59 12.87
N LEU A 586 -6.54 -9.61 12.83
CA LEU A 586 -5.71 -8.99 13.84
C LEU A 586 -4.93 -7.81 13.21
N GLY A 587 -4.67 -6.80 14.03
CA GLY A 587 -3.79 -5.69 13.68
C GLY A 587 -2.31 -6.11 13.70
N ALA A 588 -1.42 -5.20 13.37
CA ALA A 588 0.01 -5.48 13.23
C ALA A 588 0.72 -6.05 14.49
N GLU A 589 1.71 -6.93 14.26
CA GLU A 589 2.50 -7.64 15.29
C GLU A 589 3.14 -6.71 16.31
N GLN A 590 3.72 -5.61 15.82
CA GLN A 590 4.47 -4.65 16.63
C GLN A 590 3.64 -4.09 17.81
N TYR A 591 2.31 -4.26 17.75
CA TYR A 591 1.34 -3.81 18.74
C TYR A 591 0.65 -4.97 19.48
N GLY A 592 1.23 -6.16 19.43
CA GLY A 592 0.75 -7.34 20.14
C GLY A 592 -0.46 -8.02 19.51
N TYR A 593 -0.71 -7.80 18.21
CA TYR A 593 -1.83 -8.38 17.47
C TYR A 593 -3.21 -8.13 18.11
N PRO A 594 -3.63 -6.86 18.24
CA PRO A 594 -4.97 -6.57 18.75
C PRO A 594 -6.02 -7.18 17.82
N GLU A 595 -7.05 -7.80 18.39
CA GLU A 595 -8.22 -8.24 17.62
C GLU A 595 -8.96 -7.01 17.07
N ILE A 596 -9.15 -6.96 15.76
CA ILE A 596 -9.83 -5.86 15.07
C ILE A 596 -11.26 -6.25 14.74
N ASP A 597 -11.45 -7.41 14.10
CA ASP A 597 -12.78 -7.92 13.79
C ASP A 597 -12.87 -9.44 13.96
N ARG A 598 -14.07 -9.93 14.31
CA ARG A 598 -14.41 -11.34 14.44
C ARG A 598 -15.86 -11.55 14.04
N THR A 599 -16.06 -12.24 12.93
CA THR A 599 -17.40 -12.49 12.38
C THR A 599 -18.09 -13.69 13.06
N GLU A 600 -19.38 -13.84 12.79
CA GLU A 600 -20.15 -14.99 13.23
C GLU A 600 -19.73 -16.29 12.53
N LEU A 601 -20.00 -17.42 13.17
CA LEU A 601 -19.71 -18.74 12.63
C LEU A 601 -20.80 -19.16 11.65
N ILE A 602 -20.41 -19.54 10.43
CA ILE A 602 -21.32 -19.87 9.33
C ILE A 602 -21.12 -21.32 8.91
N ARG A 603 -22.23 -22.07 8.85
CA ARG A 603 -22.27 -23.43 8.29
C ARG A 603 -22.22 -23.38 6.78
N TYR A 604 -21.34 -24.18 6.18
CA TYR A 604 -21.27 -24.37 4.73
C TYR A 604 -21.15 -25.85 4.38
N ASP A 605 -21.89 -26.29 3.36
CA ASP A 605 -21.82 -27.63 2.77
C ASP A 605 -21.36 -27.48 1.32
N VAL A 606 -20.20 -28.02 0.98
CA VAL A 606 -19.58 -27.85 -0.34
C VAL A 606 -20.44 -28.44 -1.46
N THR A 607 -21.34 -29.38 -1.14
CA THR A 607 -22.24 -30.00 -2.12
C THR A 607 -23.53 -29.21 -2.34
N LYS A 608 -23.77 -28.18 -1.54
CA LYS A 608 -24.99 -27.35 -1.56
C LYS A 608 -24.69 -25.84 -1.66
N PRO A 609 -23.84 -25.39 -2.61
CA PRO A 609 -23.74 -23.96 -2.90
C PRO A 609 -25.08 -23.47 -3.48
N VAL A 610 -25.58 -22.33 -3.01
CA VAL A 610 -26.76 -21.72 -3.63
C VAL A 610 -26.33 -20.87 -4.81
N VAL A 611 -25.20 -20.15 -4.70
CA VAL A 611 -24.59 -19.42 -5.80
C VAL A 611 -23.37 -20.19 -6.30
N HIS A 612 -23.42 -20.60 -7.57
CA HIS A 612 -22.32 -21.24 -8.28
C HIS A 612 -21.58 -20.16 -9.08
N SER A 613 -20.32 -19.91 -8.73
CA SER A 613 -19.52 -18.83 -9.31
C SER A 613 -18.13 -19.26 -9.77
N ALA A 614 -17.79 -20.54 -9.74
CA ALA A 614 -16.47 -21.01 -10.17
C ALA A 614 -16.36 -21.15 -11.71
N PHE A 615 -17.09 -20.38 -12.51
CA PHE A 615 -17.10 -20.52 -13.98
C PHE A 615 -16.08 -19.62 -14.70
N GLY A 616 -15.21 -18.97 -13.94
CA GLY A 616 -14.27 -17.98 -14.44
C GLY A 616 -13.07 -18.60 -15.13
N ILE A 617 -11.98 -17.83 -15.12
CA ILE A 617 -10.68 -18.19 -15.69
C ILE A 617 -10.25 -19.53 -15.11
N ASN A 618 -9.96 -20.49 -15.98
CA ASN A 618 -9.55 -21.86 -15.64
C ASN A 618 -10.54 -22.62 -14.71
N GLY A 619 -11.83 -22.27 -14.71
CA GLY A 619 -12.83 -22.91 -13.83
C GLY A 619 -12.71 -22.48 -12.37
N THR A 620 -12.20 -21.27 -12.12
CA THR A 620 -12.05 -20.68 -10.77
C THR A 620 -13.10 -19.59 -10.53
N VAL A 621 -13.08 -18.99 -9.33
CA VAL A 621 -13.92 -17.83 -8.96
C VAL A 621 -13.45 -16.50 -9.57
N MET A 622 -12.31 -16.48 -10.28
CA MET A 622 -11.71 -15.27 -10.84
C MET A 622 -12.17 -15.05 -12.28
N TYR A 623 -12.63 -13.86 -12.62
CA TYR A 623 -13.11 -13.46 -13.95
C TYR A 623 -12.32 -12.26 -14.49
N ASP A 624 -12.31 -12.11 -15.81
CA ASP A 624 -11.94 -10.84 -16.44
C ASP A 624 -13.12 -9.88 -16.32
N ALA A 625 -12.94 -8.77 -15.61
CA ALA A 625 -13.98 -7.78 -15.35
C ALA A 625 -14.36 -6.95 -16.60
N ASN A 626 -13.72 -7.18 -17.74
CA ASN A 626 -14.16 -6.67 -19.03
C ASN A 626 -15.19 -7.57 -19.74
N GLU A 627 -15.39 -8.80 -19.26
CA GLU A 627 -16.31 -9.77 -19.84
C GLU A 627 -17.54 -9.99 -18.94
N PRO A 628 -18.68 -10.44 -19.48
CA PRO A 628 -19.84 -10.82 -18.68
C PRO A 628 -19.51 -11.94 -17.67
N ILE A 629 -19.92 -11.75 -16.43
CA ILE A 629 -19.72 -12.69 -15.33
C ILE A 629 -20.85 -13.70 -15.32
N LYS A 630 -20.53 -14.98 -15.49
CA LYS A 630 -21.53 -16.05 -15.48
C LYS A 630 -21.65 -16.65 -14.09
N ILE A 631 -22.87 -16.76 -13.59
CA ILE A 631 -23.19 -17.49 -12.36
C ILE A 631 -24.40 -18.40 -12.58
N ALA A 632 -24.57 -19.38 -11.70
CA ALA A 632 -25.80 -20.16 -11.61
C ALA A 632 -26.32 -20.15 -10.18
N VAL A 633 -27.64 -20.16 -10.01
CA VAL A 633 -28.31 -20.05 -8.72
C VAL A 633 -29.29 -21.21 -8.55
N ASP A 634 -29.12 -22.02 -7.50
CA ASP A 634 -30.09 -23.03 -7.10
C ASP A 634 -31.17 -22.41 -6.19
N ARG A 635 -32.12 -21.72 -6.82
CA ARG A 635 -33.32 -21.17 -6.20
C ARG A 635 -34.13 -22.25 -5.45
N GLY A 636 -34.16 -23.48 -5.98
CA GLY A 636 -34.88 -24.59 -5.36
C GLY A 636 -34.28 -24.98 -4.01
N LEU A 637 -32.96 -25.08 -3.94
CA LEU A 637 -32.21 -25.31 -2.70
C LEU A 637 -32.39 -24.14 -1.73
N ALA A 638 -32.23 -22.91 -2.21
CA ALA A 638 -32.37 -21.72 -1.38
C ALA A 638 -33.75 -21.65 -0.69
N LYS A 639 -34.84 -21.95 -1.41
CA LYS A 639 -36.20 -22.01 -0.84
C LYS A 639 -36.36 -23.14 0.18
N ARG A 640 -35.80 -24.33 -0.09
CA ARG A 640 -35.90 -25.48 0.84
C ARG A 640 -35.15 -25.21 2.15
N GLU A 641 -34.02 -24.53 2.08
CA GLU A 641 -33.17 -24.20 3.24
C GLU A 641 -33.51 -22.85 3.88
N GLY A 642 -34.45 -22.08 3.30
CA GLY A 642 -34.83 -20.75 3.81
C GLY A 642 -33.71 -19.71 3.70
N ARG A 643 -32.78 -19.88 2.75
CA ARG A 643 -31.64 -18.99 2.53
C ARG A 643 -32.05 -17.78 1.70
N ARG A 644 -31.43 -16.63 1.97
CA ARG A 644 -31.56 -15.39 1.20
C ARG A 644 -30.24 -15.10 0.51
N PRO A 645 -29.99 -15.69 -0.67
CA PRO A 645 -28.68 -15.61 -1.29
C PRO A 645 -28.38 -14.21 -1.81
N ALA A 646 -27.10 -13.87 -1.81
CA ALA A 646 -26.55 -12.71 -2.46
C ALA A 646 -25.21 -13.06 -3.09
N VAL A 647 -24.84 -12.32 -4.13
CA VAL A 647 -23.55 -12.44 -4.81
C VAL A 647 -22.61 -11.38 -4.26
N LEU A 648 -21.40 -11.78 -3.88
CA LEU A 648 -20.31 -10.88 -3.51
C LEU A 648 -19.31 -10.81 -4.67
N LEU A 649 -19.03 -9.61 -5.17
CA LEU A 649 -18.01 -9.36 -6.17
C LEU A 649 -16.86 -8.57 -5.54
N LEU A 650 -15.62 -9.02 -5.70
CA LEU A 650 -14.42 -8.32 -5.21
C LEU A 650 -13.57 -7.83 -6.38
N HIS A 651 -13.35 -6.53 -6.48
CA HIS A 651 -12.67 -5.88 -7.60
C HIS A 651 -11.19 -5.64 -7.26
N HIS A 652 -10.32 -6.60 -7.60
CA HIS A 652 -8.90 -6.59 -7.24
C HIS A 652 -8.13 -5.40 -7.79
N MET A 653 -8.55 -4.88 -8.94
CA MET A 653 -7.85 -3.84 -9.70
C MET A 653 -8.44 -2.45 -9.52
N ASN A 654 -9.54 -2.31 -8.79
CA ASN A 654 -10.20 -1.01 -8.65
C ASN A 654 -9.39 0.00 -7.84
N THR A 655 -9.79 1.26 -7.95
CA THR A 655 -9.38 2.34 -7.05
C THR A 655 -10.05 2.19 -5.68
N ASP A 656 -9.45 2.75 -4.63
CA ASP A 656 -9.77 2.42 -3.24
C ASP A 656 -11.17 2.84 -2.79
N ASP A 657 -11.84 3.68 -3.59
CA ASP A 657 -13.19 4.16 -3.39
C ASP A 657 -14.25 3.03 -3.51
N HIS A 658 -13.99 2.01 -4.34
CA HIS A 658 -14.98 0.97 -4.68
C HIS A 658 -14.34 -0.40 -4.94
N LYS A 659 -14.31 -1.28 -3.94
CA LYS A 659 -13.60 -2.58 -4.01
C LYS A 659 -14.51 -3.80 -3.95
N LEU A 660 -15.79 -3.62 -3.65
CA LEU A 660 -16.74 -4.71 -3.57
C LEU A 660 -18.14 -4.29 -4.01
N ASP A 661 -18.89 -5.24 -4.56
CA ASP A 661 -20.33 -5.12 -4.79
C ASP A 661 -21.07 -6.28 -4.12
N ILE A 662 -22.29 -6.02 -3.67
CA ILE A 662 -23.21 -7.04 -3.16
C ILE A 662 -24.52 -6.96 -3.94
N VAL A 663 -24.91 -8.07 -4.57
CA VAL A 663 -26.15 -8.19 -5.36
C VAL A 663 -27.10 -9.15 -4.67
N GLN A 664 -28.25 -8.66 -4.20
CA GLN A 664 -29.27 -9.49 -3.57
C GLN A 664 -30.04 -10.30 -4.62
N LEU A 665 -30.37 -11.55 -4.34
CA LEU A 665 -31.15 -12.39 -5.24
C LEU A 665 -32.55 -12.65 -4.65
N ASP A 666 -33.58 -12.12 -5.30
CA ASP A 666 -34.96 -12.23 -4.85
C ASP A 666 -35.60 -13.54 -5.36
N LEU A 667 -35.82 -14.48 -4.43
CA LEU A 667 -36.37 -15.80 -4.75
C LEU A 667 -37.90 -15.81 -4.95
N ASP A 668 -38.58 -14.82 -4.38
CA ASP A 668 -40.04 -14.72 -4.29
C ASP A 668 -40.64 -13.68 -5.26
N ALA A 669 -39.79 -13.04 -6.04
CA ALA A 669 -40.17 -12.33 -7.25
C ALA A 669 -40.12 -13.33 -8.43
N ASP A 670 -41.14 -13.30 -9.28
CA ASP A 670 -41.09 -13.98 -10.57
C ASP A 670 -40.46 -13.01 -11.60
N ASP A 671 -39.70 -13.56 -12.54
CA ASP A 671 -39.03 -12.88 -13.66
C ASP A 671 -39.18 -13.81 -14.87
N ALA A 672 -40.21 -13.58 -15.68
CA ALA A 672 -40.65 -14.55 -16.68
C ALA A 672 -39.76 -14.57 -17.94
N ASP A 673 -39.13 -13.46 -18.29
CA ASP A 673 -38.22 -13.34 -19.44
C ASP A 673 -36.72 -13.40 -19.09
N ALA A 674 -36.40 -13.44 -17.79
CA ALA A 674 -35.07 -13.63 -17.24
C ALA A 674 -34.12 -12.45 -17.46
N ASP A 675 -34.65 -11.22 -17.46
CA ASP A 675 -33.86 -9.99 -17.60
C ASP A 675 -33.40 -9.38 -16.26
N GLY A 676 -33.87 -9.95 -15.13
CA GLY A 676 -33.50 -9.58 -13.77
C GLY A 676 -34.44 -8.59 -13.09
N ALA A 677 -35.41 -8.01 -13.80
CA ALA A 677 -36.50 -7.25 -13.22
C ALA A 677 -37.62 -8.20 -12.74
N SER A 678 -38.36 -7.79 -11.69
CA SER A 678 -39.51 -8.60 -11.26
C SER A 678 -40.72 -8.32 -12.14
N ASP A 679 -41.50 -9.36 -12.45
CA ASP A 679 -42.77 -9.25 -13.18
C ASP A 679 -43.68 -8.18 -12.55
N ASP A 680 -43.72 -8.11 -11.22
CA ASP A 680 -44.52 -7.13 -10.47
C ASP A 680 -44.01 -5.69 -10.64
N ASP A 681 -42.70 -5.47 -10.62
CA ASP A 681 -42.09 -4.15 -10.86
C ASP A 681 -42.31 -3.70 -12.31
N GLU A 682 -42.22 -4.63 -13.24
CA GLU A 682 -42.50 -4.41 -14.66
C GLU A 682 -43.98 -4.12 -14.91
N LEU A 683 -44.89 -4.88 -14.30
CA LEU A 683 -46.33 -4.62 -14.32
C LEU A 683 -46.66 -3.25 -13.71
N ALA A 684 -46.01 -2.89 -12.60
CA ALA A 684 -46.18 -1.58 -11.97
C ALA A 684 -45.68 -0.46 -12.88
N ALA A 685 -44.52 -0.65 -13.50
CA ALA A 685 -44.01 0.21 -14.56
C ALA A 685 -44.79 0.09 -15.88
N GLY A 686 -45.68 -0.90 -15.99
CA GLY A 686 -46.45 -1.32 -17.16
C GLY A 686 -45.64 -1.45 -18.42
N THR A 687 -44.48 -2.06 -18.26
CA THR A 687 -43.75 -2.80 -19.27
C THR A 687 -44.34 -4.21 -19.43
N ASP A 688 -43.75 -5.03 -20.31
CA ASP A 688 -44.23 -6.37 -20.64
C ASP A 688 -43.31 -7.43 -20.02
N PRO A 689 -43.71 -8.13 -18.94
CA PRO A 689 -42.85 -9.09 -18.23
C PRO A 689 -42.40 -10.33 -19.00
N ALA A 690 -42.77 -10.42 -20.28
CA ALA A 690 -42.42 -11.54 -21.15
C ALA A 690 -41.51 -11.13 -22.30
N ASP A 691 -41.07 -9.87 -22.33
CA ASP A 691 -40.23 -9.29 -23.36
C ASP A 691 -38.95 -8.72 -22.71
N PRO A 692 -37.80 -9.41 -22.81
CA PRO A 692 -36.58 -9.04 -22.07
C PRO A 692 -35.96 -7.70 -22.53
N ASP A 693 -36.49 -7.10 -23.60
CA ASP A 693 -36.14 -5.74 -24.05
C ASP A 693 -37.02 -4.64 -23.37
N SER A 694 -37.95 -5.04 -22.50
CA SER A 694 -39.03 -4.24 -21.93
C SER A 694 -38.78 -3.80 -20.48
N VAL A 695 -37.58 -3.86 -19.90
CA VAL A 695 -37.38 -3.44 -18.49
C VAL A 695 -37.72 -1.96 -18.23
N PHE A 696 -38.33 -1.61 -17.08
CA PHE A 696 -38.39 -0.21 -16.63
C PHE A 696 -37.15 0.24 -15.87
N ALA A 697 -36.03 0.35 -16.60
CA ALA A 697 -34.76 0.82 -16.08
C ALA A 697 -34.46 2.26 -16.50
N ILE A 698 -33.92 3.06 -15.57
CA ILE A 698 -33.24 4.31 -15.90
C ILE A 698 -31.84 3.93 -16.37
N LEU A 699 -31.53 4.20 -17.63
CA LEU A 699 -30.19 4.03 -18.17
C LEU A 699 -29.24 5.09 -17.61
N PRO A 700 -27.92 4.82 -17.56
CA PRO A 700 -26.93 5.77 -17.05
C PRO A 700 -27.13 7.18 -17.64
N ALA A 701 -27.38 8.12 -16.74
CA ALA A 701 -27.59 9.52 -17.07
C ALA A 701 -26.27 10.16 -17.51
N SER A 702 -26.30 10.95 -18.58
CA SER A 702 -25.12 11.60 -19.15
C SER A 702 -25.14 13.11 -18.89
N ARG A 703 -24.12 13.65 -18.23
CA ARG A 703 -23.93 15.11 -18.11
C ARG A 703 -23.32 15.77 -19.36
N LYS A 704 -23.11 15.04 -20.46
CA LYS A 704 -22.36 15.53 -21.63
C LYS A 704 -23.13 16.54 -22.51
N THR A 705 -24.39 16.87 -22.21
CA THR A 705 -25.14 17.85 -23.03
C THR A 705 -24.89 19.28 -22.57
N ALA A 706 -24.81 20.22 -23.51
CA ALA A 706 -24.63 21.65 -23.22
C ALA A 706 -25.82 22.29 -22.47
N LEU A 707 -26.93 21.55 -22.29
CA LEU A 707 -28.18 22.04 -21.72
C LEU A 707 -28.47 21.48 -20.32
N GLY A 708 -27.79 20.42 -19.87
CA GLY A 708 -28.01 19.77 -18.57
C GLY A 708 -27.85 18.23 -18.62
N PRO A 709 -28.09 17.52 -17.51
CA PRO A 709 -28.08 16.06 -17.47
C PRO A 709 -29.14 15.47 -18.42
N GLU A 710 -28.72 14.53 -19.26
CA GLU A 710 -29.59 13.70 -20.10
C GLU A 710 -29.92 12.42 -19.35
N ILE A 711 -31.20 12.19 -19.13
CA ILE A 711 -31.76 11.03 -18.45
C ILE A 711 -32.46 10.21 -19.50
N ARG A 712 -32.13 8.92 -19.54
CA ARG A 712 -32.68 7.97 -20.51
C ARG A 712 -33.33 6.83 -19.76
N TRP A 713 -34.48 6.37 -20.23
CA TRP A 713 -35.13 5.18 -19.68
C TRP A 713 -35.93 4.49 -20.77
N HIS A 714 -36.08 3.18 -20.62
CA HIS A 714 -36.92 2.39 -21.50
C HIS A 714 -38.39 2.81 -21.35
N SER A 715 -39.12 2.87 -22.47
CA SER A 715 -40.45 3.46 -22.50
C SER A 715 -41.45 2.69 -23.36
N VAL A 716 -42.70 2.68 -22.88
CA VAL A 716 -43.77 1.85 -23.44
C VAL A 716 -44.81 2.70 -24.14
N ALA A 717 -45.19 2.30 -25.35
CA ALA A 717 -46.13 3.04 -26.19
C ALA A 717 -47.43 3.37 -25.43
N GLY A 718 -47.90 4.60 -25.52
CA GLY A 718 -49.15 5.04 -24.89
C GLY A 718 -49.08 5.28 -23.38
N LYS A 719 -47.89 5.22 -22.77
CA LYS A 719 -47.68 5.65 -21.37
C LYS A 719 -47.20 7.10 -21.31
N SER A 720 -47.12 7.64 -20.10
CA SER A 720 -46.45 8.91 -19.84
C SER A 720 -45.71 8.85 -18.51
N TYR A 721 -44.63 9.62 -18.41
CA TYR A 721 -43.67 9.56 -17.33
C TYR A 721 -43.49 10.92 -16.69
N GLN A 722 -43.09 10.92 -15.42
CA GLN A 722 -42.79 12.12 -14.66
C GLN A 722 -41.39 12.00 -14.08
N VAL A 723 -40.53 12.94 -14.41
CA VAL A 723 -39.16 13.01 -13.87
C VAL A 723 -39.22 13.79 -12.57
N GLN A 724 -38.59 13.26 -11.53
CA GLN A 724 -38.34 14.02 -10.31
C GLN A 724 -36.85 14.05 -9.98
N ARG A 725 -36.44 15.09 -9.25
CA ARG A 725 -35.04 15.36 -8.88
C ARG A 725 -34.90 15.69 -7.40
N ALA A 726 -33.84 15.22 -6.75
CA ALA A 726 -33.42 15.67 -5.43
C ALA A 726 -31.92 16.04 -5.42
N ALA A 727 -31.53 16.95 -4.53
CA ALA A 727 -30.13 17.32 -4.33
C ALA A 727 -29.38 16.37 -3.36
N SER A 728 -30.10 15.49 -2.65
CA SER A 728 -29.54 14.45 -1.78
C SER A 728 -30.56 13.34 -1.51
N LEU A 729 -30.07 12.12 -1.27
CA LEU A 729 -30.88 10.98 -0.81
C LEU A 729 -31.40 11.28 0.61
N GLY A 730 -32.71 11.54 0.74
CA GLY A 730 -33.37 11.89 2.00
C GLY A 730 -34.13 13.22 1.96
N GLN A 731 -33.90 14.06 0.95
CA GLN A 731 -34.77 15.21 0.66
C GLN A 731 -35.96 14.82 -0.21
N ALA A 732 -37.03 15.62 -0.14
CA ALA A 732 -38.18 15.44 -1.02
C ALA A 732 -37.76 15.67 -2.48
N PHE A 733 -38.16 14.75 -3.36
CA PHE A 733 -37.94 14.88 -4.79
C PHE A 733 -38.88 15.96 -5.36
N GLU A 734 -38.29 16.95 -6.04
CA GLU A 734 -38.99 17.96 -6.81
C GLU A 734 -39.44 17.37 -8.14
N THR A 735 -40.73 17.49 -8.44
CA THR A 735 -41.27 17.14 -9.76
C THR A 735 -40.80 18.14 -10.80
N LEU A 736 -40.07 17.66 -11.81
CA LEU A 736 -39.72 18.48 -12.95
C LEU A 736 -40.95 18.70 -13.87
N PRO A 737 -41.07 19.86 -14.51
CA PRO A 737 -42.28 20.20 -15.26
C PRO A 737 -42.52 19.27 -16.46
N GLY A 738 -43.77 18.82 -16.59
CA GLY A 738 -44.27 18.11 -17.77
C GLY A 738 -44.46 16.62 -17.53
N LEU A 739 -45.65 16.13 -17.90
CA LEU A 739 -45.86 14.70 -18.07
C LEU A 739 -45.36 14.32 -19.47
N LEU A 740 -44.30 13.52 -19.52
CA LEU A 740 -43.57 13.20 -20.74
C LEU A 740 -44.25 12.02 -21.44
N PRO A 741 -44.81 12.20 -22.64
CA PRO A 741 -45.35 11.06 -23.39
C PRO A 741 -44.23 10.07 -23.71
N ALA A 742 -44.57 8.79 -23.73
CA ALA A 742 -43.62 7.75 -24.07
C ALA A 742 -43.09 7.92 -25.51
N THR A 743 -41.79 7.72 -25.71
CA THR A 743 -41.16 7.63 -27.04
C THR A 743 -40.41 6.30 -27.18
N PRO A 744 -41.13 5.18 -27.39
CA PRO A 744 -40.50 3.87 -27.46
C PRO A 744 -39.43 3.78 -28.56
N PRO A 745 -38.38 2.97 -28.37
CA PRO A 745 -38.13 2.14 -27.18
C PRO A 745 -37.55 2.94 -26.00
N LEU A 746 -37.04 4.16 -26.22
CA LEU A 746 -36.28 4.92 -25.24
C LEU A 746 -36.77 6.37 -25.11
N ASN A 747 -37.20 6.76 -23.91
CA ASN A 747 -37.42 8.16 -23.59
C ASN A 747 -36.09 8.83 -23.26
N VAL A 748 -35.93 10.05 -23.76
CA VAL A 748 -34.81 10.93 -23.45
C VAL A 748 -35.35 12.23 -22.87
N PHE A 749 -34.86 12.61 -21.70
CA PHE A 749 -35.19 13.88 -21.06
C PHE A 749 -33.91 14.61 -20.67
N ILE A 750 -33.83 15.88 -21.03
CA ILE A 750 -32.71 16.74 -20.64
C ILE A 750 -33.21 17.68 -19.53
N ASP A 751 -32.66 17.54 -18.32
CA ASP A 751 -32.97 18.46 -17.22
C ASP A 751 -32.24 19.80 -17.43
N LYS A 752 -32.92 20.70 -18.14
CA LYS A 752 -32.43 22.06 -18.42
C LYS A 752 -32.37 22.97 -17.19
N THR A 753 -32.92 22.51 -16.07
CA THR A 753 -33.01 23.27 -14.83
C THR A 753 -31.99 22.81 -13.79
N ALA A 754 -31.22 21.78 -14.11
CA ALA A 754 -30.19 21.25 -13.22
C ALA A 754 -29.11 22.30 -12.92
N PRO A 755 -28.66 22.42 -11.66
CA PRO A 755 -27.47 23.21 -11.33
C PRO A 755 -26.22 22.67 -12.05
N LYS A 756 -25.27 23.57 -12.33
CA LYS A 756 -24.03 23.23 -13.05
C LYS A 756 -23.09 22.30 -12.27
N GLU A 757 -23.16 22.35 -10.95
CA GLU A 757 -22.30 21.60 -10.02
C GLU A 757 -23.15 20.96 -8.91
N GLY A 758 -22.62 19.91 -8.26
CA GLY A 758 -23.29 19.13 -7.23
C GLY A 758 -23.96 17.85 -7.74
N GLU A 759 -24.11 16.86 -6.86
CA GLU A 759 -24.80 15.60 -7.14
C GLU A 759 -26.31 15.80 -7.26
N LEU A 760 -26.93 15.05 -8.16
CA LEU A 760 -28.37 15.11 -8.40
C LEU A 760 -28.89 13.68 -8.52
N PHE A 761 -29.97 13.39 -7.80
CA PHE A 761 -30.63 12.11 -7.81
C PHE A 761 -31.92 12.26 -8.61
N TYR A 762 -32.14 11.37 -9.56
CA TYR A 762 -33.34 11.37 -10.39
C TYR A 762 -34.14 10.11 -10.16
N ARG A 763 -35.47 10.22 -10.24
CA ARG A 763 -36.35 9.06 -10.37
C ARG A 763 -37.40 9.34 -11.42
N ILE A 764 -37.77 8.30 -12.16
CA ILE A 764 -38.85 8.34 -13.12
C ILE A 764 -40.05 7.67 -12.49
N LEU A 765 -41.13 8.43 -12.38
CA LEU A 765 -42.43 7.91 -11.99
C LEU A 765 -43.25 7.68 -13.24
N LYS A 766 -44.11 6.67 -13.18
CA LYS A 766 -45.22 6.50 -14.10
C LYS A 766 -46.51 6.77 -13.33
N PRO A 767 -46.99 8.02 -13.35
CA PRO A 767 -48.13 8.45 -12.54
C PRO A 767 -49.48 7.94 -13.07
#